data_AF-A0A2V9BLP2-F1
#
_entry.id   AF-A0A2V9BLP2-F1
#
_cell.length_a   1.000
_cell.length_b   1.000
_cell.length_c   1.000
_cell.angle_alpha   90.00
_cell.angle_beta   90.00
_cell.angle_gamma   90.00
#
_symmetry.space_group_name_H-M   'P 1'
#
loop_
_entity.id
_entity.type
_entity.pdbx_description
1 polymer ?
#
loop_
_entity_poly.entity_id
_entity_poly.type
_entity_poly.pdbx_seq_one_letter_code
_entity_poly.pdbx_strand_id
1 'polypeptide(L)'
;MKIAGSQETRLAGGWRQRFARLLALASAIAALFLLAATLAPAQSSSKAAKQGPKDDSRQAERLAGEGDKAAAAGKLREALADYAQAVKAAPGDTGIARRAAAMRAQVVQALVDQAETNALDGNIVGATELMNEALHIDPGNTIVAERLAQLKQMPKEYLPPGDKEDQELKGPAVLKPQPGKKAVNVRGDSKSAYEQVARMFGITVAFDPDLTARNIKLRVNDVDFYTAMQLLGSETQTFYRVVNSTLIFVASDTIAKRKEYSEEVEQTFRLDSAVAPEDVTELLRVIREITNSTRISMDTKNHSLTLRETADKVKLAGQLIKELEQARRDVMLDIELLEVDRNKARTLGITPPSNVQAFPLNSSDVAKLEAATDLTNLLTLIAQVFTARGITASPTDVLPVGGGKSTFLLTMPNASAIFSDGLSLVKSGREILMRAQDGKPATFFVGQRYPVTLSLLSTSLGGTTVGGAVTSTTFAQTNFAVGQNPVAVVAQDLNNDAKPDLAVVNKGSNSVSILLNNDNGNFTVPTGSPIQLGTNEQLPSAIASAIFRATDATHLAQPADLVIANSGSNTVSVLLGSQSFDGTFTEAAGSPFTVGTNPSAVVIGDFNGDGNLDFAVANEGDNTISVFAGDALGGFTPFPKSPFALPATEKGPIAMVSSTFNNSGKPEIAVLNAATQNIGIFQASADATFDGTFTELSGSPVATGADPVAFAAGDLNADGFADFAVVNQSLNEVTILLNDGTSVFTAAAGSPLATASTPAGVAIADFTNDGVGDIAVTNNASSTLGIYAGLGSGEFSSRIELTVPAGPLAVTTSTLTTSGLPDAIVTASSGSNNFVTVLLDPSSFASGSGSLQTPYPASEYVDLGVKVKATPSVHHDHEVTLQLEFEIRALSGNSVNGIPIITNRTVSQTVRLKENEPSVIAGLLDREETKSLSGIPGLANLPVAGYAFGTRSTSSNETELLIIVTPRRMNERIRESRPKYAGRGGATATGAPVPAPSEP
;
A
#
# COMPACT_ATOMS: atom_id res chain seq x y z
N MET A 1 -33.21 -56.32 -43.20
CA MET A 1 -34.55 -56.93 -43.39
C MET A 1 -35.21 -56.21 -44.56
N LYS A 2 -35.74 -56.98 -45.52
CA LYS A 2 -36.19 -56.54 -46.85
C LYS A 2 -37.68 -56.12 -46.81
N ILE A 3 -38.00 -55.10 -47.62
CA ILE A 3 -39.25 -54.88 -48.40
C ILE A 3 -40.50 -54.36 -47.67
N ALA A 4 -40.93 -53.16 -48.06
CA ALA A 4 -42.21 -52.83 -48.75
C ALA A 4 -42.22 -51.29 -49.02
N GLY A 5 -42.59 -50.70 -50.16
CA GLY A 5 -43.27 -51.18 -51.35
C GLY A 5 -44.46 -50.27 -51.67
N SER A 6 -44.28 -49.32 -52.62
CA SER A 6 -45.32 -48.65 -53.46
C SER A 6 -46.29 -47.68 -52.73
N GLN A 7 -46.78 -46.53 -53.23
CA GLN A 7 -46.98 -45.89 -54.55
C GLN A 7 -46.73 -44.36 -54.39
N GLU A 8 -46.01 -43.65 -55.26
CA GLU A 8 -46.53 -42.89 -56.43
C GLU A 8 -47.88 -42.17 -56.20
N THR A 9 -48.16 -40.91 -56.55
CA THR A 9 -47.50 -39.84 -57.33
C THR A 9 -48.36 -38.58 -57.16
N ARG A 10 -47.75 -37.41 -56.96
CA ARG A 10 -48.11 -36.07 -57.50
C ARG A 10 -47.28 -35.01 -56.77
N LEU A 11 -46.84 -33.98 -57.49
CA LEU A 11 -45.92 -32.89 -57.09
C LEU A 11 -44.44 -33.04 -57.51
N ALA A 12 -44.13 -33.90 -58.50
CA ALA A 12 -42.85 -33.88 -59.19
C ALA A 12 -42.93 -32.97 -60.43
N GLY A 13 -42.67 -31.67 -60.27
CA GLY A 13 -42.59 -30.73 -61.39
C GLY A 13 -41.81 -29.45 -61.09
N GLY A 14 -42.05 -28.83 -59.93
CA GLY A 14 -41.40 -27.55 -59.57
C GLY A 14 -40.02 -27.67 -58.91
N TRP A 15 -39.70 -28.82 -58.32
CA TRP A 15 -38.50 -28.97 -57.48
C TRP A 15 -37.21 -29.13 -58.28
N ARG A 16 -37.23 -29.83 -59.41
CA ARG A 16 -36.01 -30.08 -60.22
C ARG A 16 -35.47 -28.80 -60.89
N GLN A 17 -36.34 -27.88 -61.30
CA GLN A 17 -35.90 -26.59 -61.87
C GLN A 17 -35.37 -25.62 -60.80
N ARG A 18 -35.88 -25.67 -59.57
CA ARG A 18 -35.38 -24.85 -58.46
C ARG A 18 -34.05 -25.37 -57.91
N PHE A 19 -33.84 -26.68 -57.87
CA PHE A 19 -32.56 -27.28 -57.47
C PHE A 19 -31.44 -27.06 -58.49
N ALA A 20 -31.75 -27.14 -59.79
CA ALA A 20 -30.77 -26.87 -60.85
C ALA A 20 -30.30 -25.40 -60.87
N ARG A 21 -31.18 -24.45 -60.51
CA ARG A 21 -30.82 -23.02 -60.39
C ARG A 21 -30.01 -22.70 -59.13
N LEU A 22 -30.25 -23.41 -58.03
CA LEU A 22 -29.46 -23.29 -56.79
C LEU A 22 -28.03 -23.83 -56.95
N LEU A 23 -27.85 -24.94 -57.66
CA LEU A 23 -26.53 -25.48 -57.98
C LEU A 23 -25.75 -24.57 -58.94
N ALA A 24 -26.41 -23.98 -59.94
CA ALA A 24 -25.78 -23.02 -60.85
C ALA A 24 -25.29 -21.74 -60.14
N LEU A 25 -26.03 -21.26 -59.13
CA LEU A 25 -25.63 -20.10 -58.32
C LEU A 25 -24.44 -20.41 -57.40
N ALA A 26 -24.40 -21.61 -56.81
CA ALA A 26 -23.29 -22.04 -55.95
C ALA A 26 -21.98 -22.24 -56.74
N SER A 27 -22.05 -22.75 -57.98
CA SER A 27 -20.88 -22.87 -58.86
C SER A 27 -20.35 -21.53 -59.37
N ALA A 28 -21.20 -20.51 -59.52
CA ALA A 28 -20.77 -19.17 -59.92
C ALA A 28 -20.03 -18.42 -58.80
N ILE A 29 -20.42 -18.64 -57.54
CA ILE A 29 -19.76 -18.04 -56.37
C ILE A 29 -18.41 -18.72 -56.08
N ALA A 30 -18.30 -20.03 -56.27
CA ALA A 30 -17.03 -20.76 -56.13
C ALA A 30 -16.01 -20.38 -57.22
N ALA A 31 -16.46 -20.06 -58.44
CA ALA A 31 -15.59 -19.64 -59.54
C ALA A 31 -15.03 -18.21 -59.35
N LEU A 32 -15.70 -17.33 -58.60
CA LEU A 32 -15.23 -15.96 -58.34
C LEU A 32 -14.13 -15.89 -57.27
N PHE A 33 -14.07 -16.87 -56.36
CA PHE A 33 -13.03 -16.95 -55.33
C PHE A 33 -11.67 -17.45 -55.83
N LEU A 34 -11.61 -18.08 -57.01
CA LEU A 34 -10.35 -18.56 -57.60
C LEU A 34 -9.58 -17.48 -58.40
N LEU A 35 -10.15 -16.29 -58.63
CA LEU A 35 -9.54 -15.26 -59.48
C LEU A 35 -8.94 -14.06 -58.72
N ALA A 36 -9.14 -13.95 -57.40
CA ALA A 36 -8.61 -12.85 -56.58
C ALA A 36 -7.33 -13.19 -55.81
N ALA A 37 -6.79 -14.39 -55.98
CA ALA A 37 -5.55 -14.84 -55.34
C ALA A 37 -4.34 -14.70 -56.27
N THR A 38 -4.02 -13.49 -56.73
CA THR A 38 -2.70 -13.22 -57.31
C THR A 38 -2.16 -11.82 -56.97
N LEU A 39 -1.02 -11.82 -56.28
CA LEU A 39 0.08 -10.84 -56.30
C LEU A 39 -0.10 -9.48 -55.58
N ALA A 40 0.52 -9.34 -54.39
CA ALA A 40 1.68 -8.44 -54.18
C ALA A 40 2.26 -8.58 -52.74
N PRO A 41 3.59 -8.44 -52.55
CA PRO A 41 4.29 -8.87 -51.34
C PRO A 41 4.41 -7.75 -50.27
N ALA A 42 4.61 -8.20 -49.02
CA ALA A 42 4.94 -7.36 -47.88
C ALA A 42 6.23 -6.55 -48.11
N GLN A 43 6.15 -5.22 -47.97
CA GLN A 43 7.33 -4.35 -47.92
C GLN A 43 7.70 -4.03 -46.47
N SER A 44 8.93 -4.42 -46.15
CA SER A 44 9.67 -4.09 -44.94
C SER A 44 9.79 -2.59 -44.71
N SER A 45 9.61 -2.17 -43.46
CA SER A 45 9.89 -0.82 -42.98
C SER A 45 11.40 -0.55 -42.94
N SER A 46 11.84 0.53 -43.59
CA SER A 46 13.20 1.07 -43.43
C SER A 46 13.18 2.56 -43.08
N LYS A 47 13.73 2.87 -41.88
CA LYS A 47 14.51 4.05 -41.47
C LYS A 47 14.03 5.48 -41.80
N ALA A 48 13.51 6.12 -40.75
CA ALA A 48 14.01 7.31 -40.03
C ALA A 48 14.42 8.61 -40.77
N ALA A 49 13.88 9.74 -40.27
CA ALA A 49 14.66 10.93 -39.92
C ALA A 49 13.95 11.78 -38.85
N LYS A 50 14.51 11.82 -37.63
CA LYS A 50 14.31 12.85 -36.58
C LYS A 50 15.32 13.98 -36.82
N GLN A 51 14.98 15.20 -36.42
CA GLN A 51 15.97 16.18 -35.96
C GLN A 51 15.57 16.74 -34.59
N GLY A 52 16.13 16.08 -33.58
CA GLY A 52 16.39 16.45 -32.18
C GLY A 52 17.68 15.71 -31.80
N PRO A 53 18.37 16.04 -30.69
CA PRO A 53 19.83 15.92 -30.54
C PRO A 53 20.36 14.53 -30.95
N LYS A 54 21.45 14.52 -31.72
CA LYS A 54 22.04 13.33 -32.36
C LYS A 54 22.13 12.15 -31.40
N ASP A 55 21.19 11.23 -31.59
CA ASP A 55 21.12 9.92 -30.97
C ASP A 55 22.13 9.01 -31.67
N ASP A 56 23.23 8.64 -31.00
CA ASP A 56 24.31 7.85 -31.59
C ASP A 56 23.97 6.35 -31.50
N SER A 57 22.82 5.99 -32.11
CA SER A 57 22.16 4.68 -32.00
C SER A 57 23.09 3.49 -32.32
N ARG A 58 24.08 3.66 -33.23
CA ARG A 58 25.07 2.60 -33.51
C ARG A 58 26.07 2.40 -32.37
N GLN A 59 26.47 3.48 -31.69
CA GLN A 59 27.34 3.41 -30.53
C GLN A 59 26.58 2.83 -29.33
N ALA A 60 25.31 3.22 -29.16
CA ALA A 60 24.43 2.66 -28.12
C ALA A 60 24.19 1.15 -28.29
N GLU A 61 23.92 0.68 -29.52
CA GLU A 61 23.78 -0.76 -29.80
C GLU A 61 25.07 -1.54 -29.57
N ARG A 62 26.23 -0.96 -29.90
CA ARG A 62 27.54 -1.59 -29.64
C ARG A 62 27.80 -1.73 -28.14
N LEU A 63 27.57 -0.67 -27.36
CA LEU A 63 27.73 -0.66 -25.90
C LEU A 63 26.73 -1.61 -25.22
N ALA A 64 25.48 -1.64 -25.69
CA ALA A 64 24.49 -2.61 -25.20
C ALA A 64 24.90 -4.06 -25.51
N GLY A 65 25.47 -4.32 -26.69
CA GLY A 65 26.01 -5.63 -27.05
C GLY A 65 27.29 -6.02 -26.28
N GLU A 66 28.09 -5.05 -25.86
CA GLU A 66 29.22 -5.26 -24.94
C GLU A 66 28.70 -5.59 -23.52
N GLY A 67 27.66 -4.89 -23.05
CA GLY A 67 26.94 -5.20 -21.81
C GLY A 67 26.30 -6.59 -21.81
N ASP A 68 25.69 -7.02 -22.93
CA ASP A 68 25.14 -8.38 -23.10
C ASP A 68 26.24 -9.46 -22.98
N LYS A 69 27.42 -9.21 -23.55
CA LYS A 69 28.57 -10.12 -23.44
C LYS A 69 29.14 -10.16 -22.02
N ALA A 70 29.26 -9.02 -21.36
CA ALA A 70 29.70 -8.94 -19.97
C ALA A 70 28.74 -9.66 -19.02
N ALA A 71 27.43 -9.51 -19.25
CA ALA A 71 26.38 -10.22 -18.52
C ALA A 71 26.46 -11.74 -18.72
N ALA A 72 26.61 -12.20 -19.97
CA ALA A 72 26.81 -13.61 -20.28
C ALA A 72 28.09 -14.20 -19.69
N ALA A 73 29.11 -13.38 -19.46
CA ALA A 73 30.35 -13.75 -18.78
C ALA A 73 30.28 -13.68 -17.24
N GLY A 74 29.11 -13.36 -16.67
CA GLY A 74 28.90 -13.24 -15.22
C GLY A 74 29.47 -11.96 -14.60
N LYS A 75 29.90 -10.98 -15.40
CA LYS A 75 30.50 -9.73 -14.93
C LYS A 75 29.47 -8.61 -14.83
N LEU A 76 28.59 -8.73 -13.84
CA LEU A 76 27.38 -7.90 -13.73
C LEU A 76 27.68 -6.39 -13.54
N ARG A 77 28.76 -6.01 -12.83
CA ARG A 77 29.14 -4.60 -12.63
C ARG A 77 29.66 -3.94 -13.90
N GLU A 78 30.47 -4.67 -14.69
CA GLU A 78 30.95 -4.21 -16.00
C GLU A 78 29.76 -4.05 -16.95
N ALA A 79 28.85 -5.03 -16.97
CA ALA A 79 27.63 -4.99 -17.78
C ALA A 79 26.75 -3.77 -17.46
N LEU A 80 26.53 -3.46 -16.17
CA LEU A 80 25.74 -2.30 -15.74
C LEU A 80 26.38 -0.97 -16.19
N ALA A 81 27.71 -0.87 -16.15
CA ALA A 81 28.43 0.32 -16.60
C ALA A 81 28.29 0.52 -18.13
N ASP A 82 28.43 -0.55 -18.90
CA ASP A 82 28.27 -0.51 -20.36
C ASP A 82 26.83 -0.15 -20.76
N TYR A 83 25.85 -0.69 -20.04
CA TYR A 83 24.44 -0.33 -20.20
C TYR A 83 24.15 1.13 -19.84
N ALA A 84 24.76 1.67 -18.78
CA ALA A 84 24.61 3.07 -18.42
C ALA A 84 25.19 4.01 -19.49
N GLN A 85 26.29 3.62 -20.14
CA GLN A 85 26.84 4.36 -21.28
C GLN A 85 25.96 4.22 -22.53
N ALA A 86 25.36 3.05 -22.77
CA ALA A 86 24.43 2.82 -23.87
C ALA A 86 23.18 3.70 -23.75
N VAL A 87 22.60 3.81 -22.54
CA VAL A 87 21.45 4.70 -22.27
C VAL A 87 21.82 6.18 -22.44
N LYS A 88 23.04 6.59 -22.07
CA LYS A 88 23.52 7.96 -22.32
C LYS A 88 23.72 8.26 -23.81
N ALA A 89 24.14 7.28 -24.59
CA ALA A 89 24.33 7.41 -26.04
C ALA A 89 22.99 7.44 -26.81
N ALA A 90 21.95 6.76 -26.28
CA ALA A 90 20.60 6.72 -26.84
C ALA A 90 19.49 6.83 -25.77
N PRO A 91 19.26 8.02 -25.20
CA PRO A 91 18.30 8.20 -24.11
C PRO A 91 16.83 7.98 -24.52
N GLY A 92 16.53 7.96 -25.83
CA GLY A 92 15.20 7.69 -26.37
C GLY A 92 14.91 6.21 -26.69
N ASP A 93 15.89 5.31 -26.55
CA ASP A 93 15.71 3.87 -26.81
C ASP A 93 15.19 3.15 -25.57
N THR A 94 13.87 2.91 -25.56
CA THR A 94 13.18 2.23 -24.46
C THR A 94 13.60 0.76 -24.30
N GLY A 95 14.16 0.14 -25.34
CA GLY A 95 14.67 -1.24 -25.29
C GLY A 95 16.01 -1.34 -24.56
N ILE A 96 16.93 -0.41 -24.80
CA ILE A 96 18.21 -0.33 -24.07
C ILE A 96 17.96 0.09 -22.61
N ALA A 97 17.06 1.05 -22.38
CA ALA A 97 16.69 1.49 -21.04
C ALA A 97 16.10 0.34 -20.20
N ARG A 98 15.23 -0.51 -20.78
CA ARG A 98 14.70 -1.69 -20.10
C ARG A 98 15.78 -2.72 -19.77
N ARG A 99 16.72 -2.97 -20.67
CA ARG A 99 17.85 -3.89 -20.41
C ARG A 99 18.77 -3.36 -19.31
N ALA A 100 19.04 -2.05 -19.30
CA ALA A 100 19.81 -1.41 -18.23
C ALA A 100 19.10 -1.49 -16.87
N ALA A 101 17.78 -1.29 -16.83
CA ALA A 101 16.99 -1.43 -15.62
C ALA A 101 16.97 -2.88 -15.09
N ALA A 102 16.82 -3.87 -15.99
CA ALA A 102 16.89 -5.29 -15.62
C ALA A 102 18.28 -5.67 -15.06
N MET A 103 19.36 -5.16 -15.67
CA MET A 103 20.72 -5.38 -15.18
C MET A 103 20.95 -4.73 -13.80
N ARG A 104 20.41 -3.52 -13.59
CA ARG A 104 20.47 -2.83 -12.30
C ARG A 104 19.81 -3.67 -11.20
N ALA A 105 18.62 -4.20 -11.46
CA ALA A 105 17.91 -5.06 -10.52
C ALA A 105 18.69 -6.35 -10.19
N GLN A 106 19.33 -6.97 -11.18
CA GLN A 106 20.17 -8.16 -10.96
C GLN A 106 21.41 -7.86 -10.09
N VAL A 107 22.08 -6.73 -10.32
CA VAL A 107 23.23 -6.32 -9.50
C VAL A 107 22.81 -6.04 -8.06
N VAL A 108 21.70 -5.32 -7.87
CA VAL A 108 21.14 -5.03 -6.53
C VAL A 108 20.78 -6.34 -5.82
N GLN A 109 20.10 -7.27 -6.50
CA GLN A 109 19.76 -8.57 -5.91
C GLN A 109 21.00 -9.35 -5.48
N ALA A 110 22.05 -9.40 -6.32
CA ALA A 110 23.29 -10.10 -5.97
C ALA A 110 24.00 -9.48 -4.74
N LEU A 111 23.95 -8.15 -4.59
CA LEU A 111 24.48 -7.46 -3.41
C LEU A 111 23.65 -7.74 -2.16
N VAL A 112 22.32 -7.78 -2.29
CA VAL A 112 21.41 -8.14 -1.19
C VAL A 112 21.64 -9.58 -0.75
N ASP A 113 21.74 -10.52 -1.68
CA ASP A 113 21.99 -11.94 -1.36
C ASP A 113 23.34 -12.12 -0.64
N GLN A 114 24.39 -11.39 -1.08
CA GLN A 114 25.68 -11.36 -0.38
C GLN A 114 25.59 -10.68 0.99
N ALA A 115 24.80 -9.61 1.11
CA ALA A 115 24.58 -8.92 2.38
C ALA A 115 23.85 -9.82 3.39
N GLU A 116 22.84 -10.57 2.95
CA GLU A 116 22.12 -11.53 3.78
C GLU A 116 23.02 -12.70 4.16
N THR A 117 23.85 -13.20 3.25
CA THR A 117 24.87 -14.23 3.57
C THR A 117 25.84 -13.72 4.64
N ASN A 118 26.35 -12.50 4.49
CA ASN A 118 27.21 -11.86 5.50
C ASN A 118 26.48 -11.65 6.83
N ALA A 119 25.20 -11.31 6.81
CA ALA A 119 24.40 -11.16 8.03
C ALA A 119 24.19 -12.51 8.74
N LEU A 120 23.95 -13.58 7.97
CA LEU A 120 23.83 -14.96 8.48
C LEU A 120 25.16 -15.47 9.06
N ASP A 121 26.28 -15.09 8.47
CA ASP A 121 27.64 -15.40 8.95
C ASP A 121 28.09 -14.51 10.13
N GLY A 122 27.24 -13.56 10.57
CA GLY A 122 27.51 -12.65 11.69
C GLY A 122 28.40 -11.45 11.34
N ASN A 123 28.76 -11.26 10.07
CA ASN A 123 29.47 -10.09 9.56
C ASN A 123 28.50 -8.93 9.23
N ILE A 124 27.92 -8.33 10.28
CA ILE A 124 26.94 -7.23 10.14
C ILE A 124 27.55 -6.00 9.47
N VAL A 125 28.85 -5.72 9.71
CA VAL A 125 29.54 -4.60 9.05
C VAL A 125 29.58 -4.81 7.53
N GLY A 126 30.04 -5.99 7.07
CA GLY A 126 30.04 -6.32 5.65
C GLY A 126 28.63 -6.37 5.04
N ALA A 127 27.62 -6.83 5.79
CA ALA A 127 26.23 -6.78 5.35
C ALA A 127 25.74 -5.33 5.16
N THR A 128 26.01 -4.43 6.10
CA THR A 128 25.63 -3.02 6.00
C THR A 128 26.35 -2.27 4.87
N GLU A 129 27.62 -2.57 4.60
CA GLU A 129 28.39 -1.99 3.48
C GLU A 129 27.80 -2.39 2.13
N LEU A 130 27.52 -3.69 1.93
CA LEU A 130 26.88 -4.20 0.71
C LEU A 130 25.46 -3.64 0.51
N MET A 131 24.71 -3.48 1.60
CA MET A 131 23.36 -2.92 1.56
C MET A 131 23.37 -1.39 1.26
N ASN A 132 24.37 -0.65 1.74
CA ASN A 132 24.60 0.74 1.32
C ASN A 132 25.06 0.84 -0.14
N GLU A 133 25.86 -0.12 -0.63
CA GLU A 133 26.27 -0.19 -2.05
C GLU A 133 25.06 -0.48 -2.96
N ALA A 134 24.18 -1.40 -2.56
CA ALA A 134 22.91 -1.66 -3.25
C ALA A 134 22.03 -0.41 -3.33
N LEU A 135 21.94 0.36 -2.23
CA LEU A 135 21.17 1.61 -2.18
C LEU A 135 21.80 2.74 -3.01
N HIS A 136 23.12 2.75 -3.19
CA HIS A 136 23.77 3.69 -4.12
C HIS A 136 23.43 3.40 -5.59
N ILE A 137 23.25 2.12 -5.93
CA ILE A 137 22.91 1.68 -7.29
C ILE A 137 21.42 1.92 -7.57
N ASP A 138 20.56 1.74 -6.56
CA ASP A 138 19.12 1.97 -6.63
C ASP A 138 18.59 2.72 -5.39
N PRO A 139 18.72 4.06 -5.35
CA PRO A 139 18.33 4.88 -4.20
C PRO A 139 16.84 4.82 -3.82
N GLY A 140 15.98 4.40 -4.76
CA GLY A 140 14.53 4.27 -4.53
C GLY A 140 14.11 2.93 -3.92
N ASN A 141 15.05 2.02 -3.65
CA ASN A 141 14.72 0.70 -3.13
C ASN A 141 14.42 0.73 -1.63
N THR A 142 13.14 0.89 -1.28
CA THR A 142 12.65 0.98 0.10
C THR A 142 12.91 -0.28 0.91
N ILE A 143 12.94 -1.46 0.27
CA ILE A 143 13.22 -2.75 0.92
C ILE A 143 14.67 -2.81 1.42
N VAL A 144 15.62 -2.40 0.56
CA VAL A 144 17.04 -2.31 0.92
C VAL A 144 17.27 -1.28 2.03
N ALA A 145 16.57 -0.13 1.97
CA ALA A 145 16.65 0.92 2.98
C ALA A 145 16.10 0.48 4.35
N GLU A 146 14.95 -0.20 4.37
CA GLU A 146 14.35 -0.73 5.60
C GLU A 146 15.21 -1.85 6.20
N ARG A 147 15.71 -2.78 5.36
CA ARG A 147 16.59 -3.86 5.81
C ARG A 147 17.92 -3.33 6.35
N LEU A 148 18.49 -2.31 5.72
CA LEU A 148 19.65 -1.58 6.23
C LEU A 148 19.36 -0.93 7.59
N ALA A 149 18.18 -0.34 7.78
CA ALA A 149 17.78 0.22 9.08
C ALA A 149 17.67 -0.86 10.15
N GLN A 150 17.13 -2.04 9.82
CA GLN A 150 17.09 -3.20 10.72
C GLN A 150 18.50 -3.69 11.08
N LEU A 151 19.40 -3.83 10.11
CA LEU A 151 20.80 -4.22 10.34
C LEU A 151 21.56 -3.19 11.21
N LYS A 152 21.24 -1.90 11.08
CA LYS A 152 21.80 -0.82 11.93
C LYS A 152 21.23 -0.81 13.36
N GLN A 153 20.01 -1.31 13.54
CA GLN A 153 19.34 -1.41 14.85
C GLN A 153 19.62 -2.72 15.59
N MET A 154 20.22 -3.72 14.93
CA MET A 154 20.67 -4.92 15.60
C MET A 154 21.68 -4.58 16.71
N PRO A 155 21.50 -5.08 17.94
CA PRO A 155 22.46 -4.87 19.03
C PRO A 155 23.85 -5.33 18.59
N LYS A 156 24.90 -4.57 18.92
CA LYS A 156 26.32 -4.95 18.72
C LYS A 156 26.73 -6.11 19.65
N GLU A 157 26.01 -7.22 19.60
CA GLU A 157 26.20 -8.37 20.48
C GLU A 157 26.66 -9.63 19.73
N TYR A 158 27.07 -9.45 18.46
CA TYR A 158 27.84 -10.42 17.70
C TYR A 158 28.98 -9.73 16.95
N LEU A 159 29.88 -9.10 17.71
CA LEU A 159 31.29 -9.08 17.31
C LEU A 159 31.85 -10.42 17.81
N PRO A 160 32.63 -11.20 17.02
CA PRO A 160 33.63 -12.05 17.64
C PRO A 160 34.49 -11.11 18.48
N PRO A 161 34.54 -11.25 19.82
CA PRO A 161 35.58 -10.58 20.57
C PRO A 161 36.87 -11.27 20.12
N GLY A 162 37.57 -10.63 19.17
CA GLY A 162 38.97 -10.90 18.96
C GLY A 162 39.66 -10.72 20.30
N ASP A 163 40.32 -11.78 20.75
CA ASP A 163 41.45 -11.78 21.68
C ASP A 163 41.46 -10.62 22.68
N LYS A 164 40.38 -10.47 23.46
CA LYS A 164 40.46 -9.77 24.73
C LYS A 164 40.71 -10.83 25.77
N GLU A 165 42.01 -10.98 26.02
CA GLU A 165 42.62 -11.49 27.25
C GLU A 165 41.65 -12.30 28.09
N ASP A 166 41.82 -13.63 28.01
CA ASP A 166 41.47 -14.53 29.09
C ASP A 166 41.94 -13.89 30.41
N GLN A 167 41.04 -13.17 31.08
CA GLN A 167 41.19 -12.93 32.50
C GLN A 167 41.09 -14.30 33.13
N GLU A 168 42.26 -14.92 33.28
CA GLU A 168 42.51 -16.17 33.97
C GLU A 168 41.87 -16.06 35.36
N LEU A 169 40.60 -16.45 35.47
CA LEU A 169 39.93 -16.72 36.72
C LEU A 169 40.71 -17.86 37.37
N LYS A 170 41.54 -17.51 38.35
CA LYS A 170 42.41 -18.44 39.08
C LYS A 170 41.58 -19.63 39.56
N GLY A 171 41.89 -20.82 39.04
CA GLY A 171 41.34 -22.08 39.52
C GLY A 171 41.63 -22.30 41.02
N PRO A 172 41.01 -23.32 41.63
CA PRO A 172 41.22 -23.62 43.05
C PRO A 172 42.71 -23.66 43.35
N ALA A 173 43.12 -23.06 44.47
CA ALA A 173 44.52 -22.92 44.81
C ALA A 173 45.21 -24.29 44.84
N VAL A 174 46.08 -24.56 43.86
CA VAL A 174 46.87 -25.79 43.82
C VAL A 174 48.16 -25.57 44.60
N LEU A 175 48.35 -26.34 45.66
CA LEU A 175 49.55 -26.31 46.46
C LEU A 175 50.75 -26.81 45.63
N LYS A 176 51.88 -26.09 45.67
CA LYS A 176 53.12 -26.44 44.95
C LYS A 176 54.24 -26.76 45.94
N PRO A 177 54.19 -27.92 46.64
CA PRO A 177 55.28 -28.33 47.52
C PRO A 177 56.55 -28.62 46.70
N GLN A 178 57.72 -28.41 47.30
CA GLN A 178 58.98 -28.80 46.69
C GLN A 178 58.98 -30.29 46.38
N PRO A 179 59.19 -30.70 45.12
CA PRO A 179 59.14 -32.10 44.72
C PRO A 179 60.30 -32.88 45.36
N GLY A 180 60.03 -34.16 45.69
CA GLY A 180 60.97 -35.07 46.32
C GLY A 180 60.38 -35.75 47.55
N LYS A 181 60.96 -36.87 47.95
CA LYS A 181 60.61 -37.56 49.21
C LYS A 181 61.63 -37.19 50.28
N LYS A 182 61.17 -36.99 51.52
CA LYS A 182 62.02 -36.61 52.65
C LYS A 182 61.73 -37.51 53.85
N ALA A 183 62.76 -37.78 54.66
CA ALA A 183 62.56 -38.44 55.93
C ALA A 183 61.98 -37.42 56.94
N VAL A 184 60.77 -37.69 57.42
CA VAL A 184 60.06 -36.83 58.38
C VAL A 184 60.21 -37.42 59.77
N ASN A 185 60.89 -36.68 60.65
CA ASN A 185 61.14 -37.11 62.02
C ASN A 185 60.89 -35.93 62.96
N VAL A 186 59.63 -35.74 63.33
CA VAL A 186 59.16 -34.58 64.10
C VAL A 186 58.66 -35.02 65.48
N ARG A 187 59.01 -34.25 66.51
CA ARG A 187 58.60 -34.47 67.90
C ARG A 187 58.29 -33.11 68.52
N GLY A 188 57.08 -32.95 69.02
CA GLY A 188 56.62 -31.67 69.57
C GLY A 188 55.10 -31.59 69.62
N ASP A 189 54.59 -30.38 69.81
CA ASP A 189 53.16 -30.10 69.66
C ASP A 189 52.72 -30.18 68.18
N SER A 190 51.43 -30.37 67.95
CA SER A 190 50.86 -30.56 66.61
C SER A 190 51.08 -29.36 65.69
N LYS A 191 51.08 -28.13 66.23
CA LYS A 191 51.31 -26.92 65.41
C LYS A 191 52.77 -26.86 64.96
N SER A 192 53.72 -27.07 65.87
CA SER A 192 55.14 -27.10 65.53
C SER A 192 55.51 -28.27 64.62
N ALA A 193 54.83 -29.42 64.76
CA ALA A 193 55.01 -30.55 63.84
C ALA A 193 54.52 -30.24 62.41
N TYR A 194 53.36 -29.59 62.26
CA TYR A 194 52.86 -29.12 60.96
C TYR A 194 53.79 -28.07 60.34
N GLU A 195 54.27 -27.10 61.11
CA GLU A 195 55.22 -26.09 60.63
C GLU A 195 56.55 -26.71 60.19
N GLN A 196 57.08 -27.67 60.96
CA GLN A 196 58.32 -28.36 60.61
C GLN A 196 58.18 -29.16 59.32
N VAL A 197 57.10 -29.95 59.18
CA VAL A 197 56.87 -30.75 57.97
C VAL A 197 56.60 -29.86 56.76
N ALA A 198 55.76 -28.83 56.90
CA ALA A 198 55.47 -27.92 55.80
C ALA A 198 56.73 -27.16 55.35
N ARG A 199 57.55 -26.67 56.29
CA ARG A 199 58.81 -25.99 55.98
C ARG A 199 59.80 -26.90 55.23
N MET A 200 59.83 -28.20 55.54
CA MET A 200 60.66 -29.15 54.78
C MET A 200 60.29 -29.21 53.30
N PHE A 201 59.04 -28.94 52.93
CA PHE A 201 58.57 -28.96 51.54
C PHE A 201 58.28 -27.56 50.98
N GLY A 202 58.75 -26.49 51.63
CA GLY A 202 58.57 -25.12 51.16
C GLY A 202 57.12 -24.59 51.29
N ILE A 203 56.31 -25.18 52.16
CA ILE A 203 54.93 -24.80 52.44
C ILE A 203 54.84 -24.08 53.80
N THR A 204 53.96 -23.09 53.90
CA THR A 204 53.62 -22.35 55.11
C THR A 204 52.30 -22.84 55.67
N VAL A 205 52.14 -22.82 56.99
CA VAL A 205 50.92 -23.27 57.67
C VAL A 205 50.30 -22.12 58.45
N ALA A 206 48.99 -21.96 58.32
CA ALA A 206 48.14 -21.18 59.22
C ALA A 206 47.20 -22.14 59.96
N PHE A 207 46.79 -21.78 61.18
CA PHE A 207 45.96 -22.63 62.02
C PHE A 207 44.64 -21.95 62.36
N ASP A 208 43.61 -22.75 62.53
CA ASP A 208 42.38 -22.33 63.17
C ASP A 208 42.69 -21.85 64.62
N PRO A 209 42.18 -20.67 65.05
CA PRO A 209 42.41 -20.15 66.39
C PRO A 209 42.00 -21.12 67.50
N ASP A 210 40.96 -21.92 67.24
CA ASP A 210 40.39 -22.88 68.19
C ASP A 210 41.11 -24.24 68.14
N LEU A 211 42.15 -24.38 67.31
CA LEU A 211 42.89 -25.63 67.21
C LEU A 211 43.73 -25.88 68.47
N THR A 212 43.38 -26.94 69.19
CA THR A 212 44.08 -27.41 70.39
C THR A 212 45.39 -28.14 70.04
N ALA A 213 46.48 -27.74 70.68
CA ALA A 213 47.79 -28.34 70.47
C ALA A 213 47.88 -29.72 71.14
N ARG A 214 48.33 -30.75 70.41
CA ARG A 214 48.52 -32.12 70.90
C ARG A 214 49.97 -32.56 70.71
N ASN A 215 50.56 -33.22 71.72
CA ASN A 215 51.94 -33.73 71.58
C ASN A 215 51.98 -34.97 70.69
N ILE A 216 52.82 -34.95 69.66
CA ILE A 216 52.98 -36.05 68.71
C ILE A 216 54.45 -36.41 68.46
N LYS A 217 54.67 -37.65 68.05
CA LYS A 217 55.96 -38.16 67.57
C LYS A 217 55.73 -38.92 66.28
N LEU A 218 56.07 -38.29 65.15
CA LEU A 218 55.91 -38.88 63.83
C LEU A 218 57.29 -39.17 63.24
N ARG A 219 57.56 -40.44 62.93
CA ARG A 219 58.80 -40.88 62.29
C ARG A 219 58.50 -41.76 61.08
N VAL A 220 58.67 -41.20 59.90
CA VAL A 220 58.40 -41.88 58.64
C VAL A 220 59.51 -41.55 57.65
N ASN A 221 60.07 -42.58 57.02
CA ASN A 221 61.13 -42.42 56.02
C ASN A 221 60.50 -42.41 54.62
N ASP A 222 61.08 -41.64 53.71
CA ASP A 222 60.74 -41.62 52.28
C ASP A 222 59.26 -41.30 51.97
N VAL A 223 58.76 -40.18 52.52
CA VAL A 223 57.40 -39.69 52.26
C VAL A 223 57.41 -38.40 51.45
N ASP A 224 56.43 -38.25 50.56
CA ASP A 224 56.12 -36.97 49.93
C ASP A 224 55.29 -36.07 50.86
N PHE A 225 55.12 -34.81 50.47
CA PHE A 225 54.39 -33.82 51.24
C PHE A 225 52.96 -34.27 51.58
N TYR A 226 52.21 -34.75 50.59
CA TYR A 226 50.79 -35.09 50.75
C TYR A 226 50.61 -36.25 51.73
N THR A 227 51.47 -37.26 51.62
CA THR A 227 51.48 -38.42 52.50
C THR A 227 51.87 -38.02 53.93
N ALA A 228 52.89 -37.18 54.10
CA ALA A 228 53.30 -36.69 55.43
C ALA A 228 52.19 -35.86 56.11
N MET A 229 51.49 -35.03 55.34
CA MET A 229 50.37 -34.21 55.82
C MET A 229 49.13 -35.02 56.16
N GLN A 230 48.85 -36.07 55.38
CA GLN A 230 47.75 -36.99 55.66
C GLN A 230 48.00 -37.76 56.96
N LEU A 231 49.23 -38.24 57.18
CA LEU A 231 49.61 -38.94 58.41
C LEU A 231 49.56 -38.02 59.64
N LEU A 232 50.02 -36.77 59.50
CA LEU A 232 49.83 -35.74 60.53
C LEU A 232 48.34 -35.49 60.81
N GLY A 233 47.50 -35.43 59.78
CA GLY A 233 46.07 -35.17 59.90
C GLY A 233 45.35 -36.28 60.65
N SER A 234 45.63 -37.53 60.31
CA SER A 234 45.06 -38.68 61.01
C SER A 234 45.49 -38.76 62.47
N GLU A 235 46.76 -38.48 62.77
CA GLU A 235 47.29 -38.56 64.15
C GLU A 235 46.77 -37.41 65.03
N THR A 236 46.58 -36.23 64.44
CA THR A 236 46.16 -35.03 65.18
C THR A 236 44.65 -34.77 65.13
N GLN A 237 43.88 -35.57 64.38
CA GLN A 237 42.45 -35.36 64.09
C GLN A 237 42.17 -33.99 63.44
N THR A 238 43.00 -33.63 62.47
CA THR A 238 42.89 -32.37 61.75
C THR A 238 42.83 -32.60 60.24
N PHE A 239 42.26 -31.63 59.53
CA PHE A 239 42.31 -31.54 58.08
C PHE A 239 42.94 -30.22 57.66
N TYR A 240 43.48 -30.17 56.45
CA TYR A 240 44.02 -28.94 55.88
C TYR A 240 43.30 -28.55 54.59
N ARG A 241 43.18 -27.24 54.38
CA ARG A 241 42.69 -26.59 53.17
C ARG A 241 43.85 -25.85 52.50
N VAL A 242 43.93 -25.88 51.18
CA VAL A 242 44.89 -25.06 50.44
C VAL A 242 44.35 -23.64 50.33
N VAL A 243 45.12 -22.65 50.79
CA VAL A 243 44.74 -21.23 50.72
C VAL A 243 45.35 -20.56 49.49
N ASN A 244 46.61 -20.89 49.20
CA ASN A 244 47.31 -20.49 47.97
C ASN A 244 48.41 -21.51 47.66
N SER A 245 49.22 -21.28 46.62
CA SER A 245 50.24 -22.24 46.17
C SER A 245 51.30 -22.61 47.22
N THR A 246 51.47 -21.83 48.28
CA THR A 246 52.48 -22.05 49.33
C THR A 246 51.92 -22.00 50.74
N LEU A 247 50.60 -21.87 50.93
CA LEU A 247 49.96 -21.72 52.23
C LEU A 247 48.81 -22.72 52.38
N ILE A 248 48.83 -23.44 53.49
CA ILE A 248 47.73 -24.30 53.93
C ILE A 248 47.14 -23.76 55.24
N PHE A 249 45.84 -24.01 55.44
CA PHE A 249 45.13 -23.71 56.68
C PHE A 249 44.68 -25.02 57.34
N VAL A 250 45.04 -25.25 58.60
CA VAL A 250 44.78 -26.49 59.33
C VAL A 250 43.71 -26.27 60.41
N ALA A 251 42.70 -27.12 60.44
CA ALA A 251 41.57 -27.05 61.38
C ALA A 251 41.19 -28.43 61.93
N SER A 252 40.43 -28.46 63.03
CA SER A 252 39.90 -29.69 63.64
C SER A 252 38.94 -30.42 62.69
N ASP A 253 39.11 -31.73 62.55
CA ASP A 253 38.30 -32.56 61.67
C ASP A 253 36.92 -32.87 62.26
N THR A 254 35.97 -31.94 62.09
CA THR A 254 34.57 -32.09 62.51
C THR A 254 33.62 -31.78 61.35
N ILE A 255 32.41 -32.37 61.36
CA ILE A 255 31.39 -32.13 60.32
C ILE A 255 31.03 -30.63 60.23
N ALA A 256 30.97 -29.94 61.38
CA ALA A 256 30.72 -28.50 61.44
C ALA A 256 31.84 -27.69 60.77
N LYS A 257 33.11 -27.93 61.14
CA LYS A 257 34.26 -27.21 60.56
C LYS A 257 34.51 -27.58 59.08
N ARG A 258 34.21 -28.82 58.65
CA ARG A 258 34.25 -29.22 57.23
C ARG A 258 33.19 -28.52 56.38
N LYS A 259 32.00 -28.27 56.93
CA LYS A 259 30.92 -27.53 56.26
C LYS A 259 31.18 -26.01 56.27
N GLU A 260 31.75 -25.50 57.36
CA GLU A 260 32.14 -24.08 57.48
C GLU A 260 33.25 -23.71 56.48
N TYR A 261 34.16 -24.65 56.18
CA TYR A 261 35.29 -24.43 55.27
C TYR A 261 35.17 -25.16 53.92
N SER A 262 33.99 -25.67 53.54
CA SER A 262 33.76 -26.29 52.22
C SER A 262 33.71 -25.24 51.11
N GLU A 263 34.45 -25.44 50.03
CA GLU A 263 34.44 -24.53 48.88
C GLU A 263 33.18 -24.74 48.02
N GLU A 264 32.27 -23.77 48.06
CA GLU A 264 31.16 -23.66 47.10
C GLU A 264 31.70 -23.13 45.76
N VAL A 265 31.23 -23.71 44.65
CA VAL A 265 31.61 -23.35 43.28
C VAL A 265 30.37 -22.83 42.57
N GLU A 266 30.53 -21.71 41.89
CA GLU A 266 29.52 -21.18 40.97
C GLU A 266 29.91 -21.51 39.53
N GLN A 267 29.01 -22.20 38.80
CA GLN A 267 29.19 -22.51 37.38
C GLN A 267 27.92 -22.16 36.59
N THR A 268 28.12 -21.45 35.50
CA THR A 268 27.07 -21.13 34.52
C THR A 268 27.15 -22.08 33.33
N PHE A 269 26.07 -22.82 33.08
CA PHE A 269 25.86 -23.64 31.89
C PHE A 269 25.09 -22.83 30.86
N ARG A 270 25.65 -22.64 29.67
CA ARG A 270 24.88 -22.10 28.53
C ARG A 270 24.12 -23.24 27.87
N LEU A 271 22.85 -23.00 27.60
CA LEU A 271 21.94 -23.90 26.90
C LEU A 271 21.90 -23.51 25.41
N ASP A 272 21.61 -24.48 24.53
CA ASP A 272 21.42 -24.21 23.11
C ASP A 272 20.24 -23.24 22.89
N SER A 273 20.43 -22.30 21.96
CA SER A 273 19.41 -21.39 21.41
C SER A 273 18.16 -22.09 20.86
N ALA A 274 18.21 -23.40 20.60
CA ALA A 274 17.08 -24.19 20.11
C ALA A 274 16.11 -24.72 21.20
N VAL A 275 16.35 -24.44 22.48
CA VAL A 275 15.53 -24.94 23.60
C VAL A 275 14.37 -23.98 23.89
N ALA A 276 13.13 -24.43 23.72
CA ALA A 276 11.94 -23.62 24.01
C ALA A 276 11.81 -23.33 25.53
N PRO A 277 11.27 -22.17 25.94
CA PRO A 277 11.19 -21.77 27.37
C PRO A 277 10.50 -22.80 28.28
N GLU A 278 9.56 -23.56 27.72
CA GLU A 278 8.83 -24.65 28.39
C GLU A 278 9.75 -25.85 28.70
N ASP A 279 10.58 -26.27 27.74
CA ASP A 279 11.56 -27.34 27.90
C ASP A 279 12.64 -26.98 28.94
N VAL A 280 13.02 -25.69 29.03
CA VAL A 280 13.98 -25.20 30.02
C VAL A 280 13.43 -25.32 31.44
N THR A 281 12.12 -25.14 31.61
CA THR A 281 11.46 -25.21 32.93
C THR A 281 11.41 -26.64 33.46
N GLU A 282 11.17 -27.62 32.59
CA GLU A 282 11.26 -29.05 32.96
C GLU A 282 12.70 -29.49 33.25
N LEU A 283 13.67 -29.03 32.45
CA LEU A 283 15.11 -29.21 32.73
C LEU A 283 15.48 -28.73 34.14
N LEU A 284 15.00 -27.55 34.52
CA LEU A 284 15.28 -26.94 35.82
C LEU A 284 14.64 -27.72 36.97
N ARG A 285 13.46 -28.33 36.75
CA ARG A 285 12.80 -29.21 37.70
C ARG A 285 13.61 -30.48 37.95
N VAL A 286 14.05 -31.14 36.88
CA VAL A 286 14.84 -32.39 36.94
C VAL A 286 16.19 -32.14 37.63
N ILE A 287 16.88 -31.06 37.29
CA ILE A 287 18.18 -30.72 37.91
C ILE A 287 18.02 -30.46 39.41
N ARG A 288 16.99 -29.71 39.83
CA ARG A 288 16.70 -29.45 41.26
C ARG A 288 16.42 -30.74 42.03
N GLU A 289 15.65 -31.65 41.45
CA GLU A 289 15.25 -32.91 42.07
C GLU A 289 16.44 -33.87 42.23
N ILE A 290 17.32 -33.96 41.24
CA ILE A 290 18.46 -34.88 41.26
C ILE A 290 19.64 -34.34 42.08
N THR A 291 19.97 -33.04 42.00
CA THR A 291 21.13 -32.48 42.72
C THR A 291 20.80 -32.03 44.15
N ASN A 292 19.51 -32.01 44.51
CA ASN A 292 18.98 -31.50 45.79
C ASN A 292 19.58 -30.12 46.14
N SER A 293 19.52 -29.20 45.17
CA SER A 293 20.17 -27.89 45.21
C SER A 293 19.14 -26.78 45.19
N THR A 294 19.18 -25.90 46.19
CA THR A 294 18.22 -24.80 46.33
C THR A 294 18.66 -23.49 45.67
N ARG A 295 19.92 -23.41 45.22
CA ARG A 295 20.56 -22.21 44.66
C ARG A 295 20.85 -22.36 43.17
N ILE A 296 19.79 -22.45 42.38
CA ILE A 296 19.82 -22.48 40.91
C ILE A 296 19.10 -21.25 40.39
N SER A 297 19.81 -20.42 39.63
CA SER A 297 19.29 -19.22 38.96
C SER A 297 19.30 -19.44 37.45
N MET A 298 18.28 -18.95 36.77
CA MET A 298 18.13 -19.07 35.32
C MET A 298 17.92 -17.71 34.69
N ASP A 299 18.70 -17.44 33.65
CA ASP A 299 18.57 -16.26 32.81
C ASP A 299 18.03 -16.70 31.45
N THR A 300 16.73 -16.44 31.24
CA THR A 300 16.01 -16.77 30.00
C THR A 300 16.41 -15.87 28.82
N LYS A 301 17.01 -14.70 29.07
CA LYS A 301 17.50 -13.83 27.99
C LYS A 301 18.84 -14.35 27.46
N ASN A 302 19.71 -14.79 28.36
CA ASN A 302 21.06 -15.24 28.03
C ASN A 302 21.19 -16.76 27.83
N HIS A 303 20.06 -17.50 27.82
CA HIS A 303 20.01 -18.97 27.74
C HIS A 303 21.02 -19.63 28.67
N SER A 304 21.05 -19.18 29.93
CA SER A 304 22.08 -19.62 30.87
C SER A 304 21.50 -20.03 32.21
N LEU A 305 22.05 -21.12 32.73
CA LEU A 305 21.70 -21.72 34.01
C LEU A 305 22.91 -21.58 34.95
N THR A 306 22.78 -20.78 35.99
CA THR A 306 23.82 -20.62 37.01
C THR A 306 23.51 -21.49 38.22
N LEU A 307 24.41 -22.42 38.51
CA LEU A 307 24.34 -23.35 39.63
C LEU A 307 25.46 -23.03 40.62
N ARG A 308 25.10 -22.82 41.89
CA ARG A 308 26.06 -22.57 42.98
C ARG A 308 26.00 -23.65 44.04
N GLU A 309 26.96 -24.56 44.01
CA GLU A 309 26.99 -25.78 44.84
C GLU A 309 28.40 -26.35 45.03
N THR A 310 28.53 -27.46 45.74
CA THR A 310 29.80 -28.22 45.80
C THR A 310 30.22 -28.73 44.41
N ALA A 311 31.53 -28.82 44.18
CA ALA A 311 32.14 -29.20 42.90
C ALA A 311 31.57 -30.49 42.27
N ASP A 312 31.25 -31.50 43.09
CA ASP A 312 30.73 -32.79 42.62
C ASP A 312 29.30 -32.70 42.08
N LYS A 313 28.44 -31.91 42.73
CA LYS A 313 27.06 -31.69 42.30
C LYS A 313 26.99 -30.91 41.00
N VAL A 314 27.88 -29.92 40.84
CA VAL A 314 27.99 -29.14 39.61
C VAL A 314 28.40 -30.04 38.43
N LYS A 315 29.31 -30.99 38.64
CA LYS A 315 29.73 -31.95 37.61
C LYS A 315 28.60 -32.88 37.17
N LEU A 316 27.76 -33.36 38.10
CA LEU A 316 26.60 -34.21 37.80
C LEU A 316 25.55 -33.46 36.96
N ALA A 317 25.25 -32.21 37.32
CA ALA A 317 24.34 -31.36 36.55
C ALA A 317 24.80 -31.17 35.10
N GLY A 318 26.11 -31.00 34.88
CA GLY A 318 26.68 -30.87 33.54
C GLY A 318 26.55 -32.13 32.67
N GLN A 319 26.56 -33.33 33.25
CA GLN A 319 26.38 -34.58 32.49
C GLN A 319 24.93 -34.77 32.03
N LEU A 320 23.96 -34.45 32.89
CA LEU A 320 22.52 -34.55 32.58
C LEU A 320 22.11 -33.60 31.44
N ILE A 321 22.63 -32.37 31.44
CA ILE A 321 22.38 -31.40 30.37
C ILE A 321 22.87 -31.95 29.02
N LYS A 322 24.05 -32.59 29.00
CA LYS A 322 24.65 -33.14 27.78
C LYS A 322 23.89 -34.34 27.20
N GLU A 323 23.28 -35.19 28.04
CA GLU A 323 22.48 -36.34 27.57
C GLU A 323 21.14 -35.92 26.97
N LEU A 324 20.49 -34.90 27.54
CA LEU A 324 19.20 -34.40 27.03
C LEU A 324 19.32 -33.68 25.68
N GLU A 325 20.47 -33.07 25.38
CA GLU A 325 20.74 -32.43 24.09
C GLU A 325 20.94 -33.43 22.92
N GLN A 326 21.35 -34.68 23.18
CA GLN A 326 21.71 -35.66 22.13
C GLN A 326 20.51 -36.35 21.41
N ALA A 327 19.27 -36.14 21.85
CA ALA A 327 18.11 -36.90 21.37
C ALA A 327 17.39 -36.34 20.13
N ARG A 328 17.73 -35.14 19.63
CA ARG A 328 17.05 -34.54 18.46
C ARG A 328 17.84 -34.83 17.17
N ARG A 329 17.28 -35.58 16.22
CA ARG A 329 17.90 -35.98 14.94
C ARG A 329 17.31 -35.20 13.75
N ASP A 330 18.12 -34.96 12.72
CA ASP A 330 17.70 -34.28 11.48
C ASP A 330 17.57 -35.22 10.29
N VAL A 331 16.57 -34.97 9.45
CA VAL A 331 16.25 -35.68 8.20
C VAL A 331 16.29 -34.70 7.04
N MET A 332 16.98 -35.05 5.95
CA MET A 332 16.95 -34.36 4.68
C MET A 332 15.95 -35.06 3.74
N LEU A 333 15.03 -34.31 3.17
CA LEU A 333 14.01 -34.77 2.23
C LEU A 333 14.34 -34.23 0.85
N ASP A 334 14.29 -35.10 -0.14
CA ASP A 334 14.54 -34.82 -1.54
C ASP A 334 13.24 -35.07 -2.29
N ILE A 335 12.65 -34.01 -2.86
CA ILE A 335 11.28 -33.99 -3.40
C ILE A 335 11.32 -33.53 -4.86
N GLU A 336 10.89 -34.39 -5.79
CA GLU A 336 10.77 -34.07 -7.21
C GLU A 336 9.31 -33.91 -7.63
N LEU A 337 9.02 -32.86 -8.41
CA LEU A 337 7.69 -32.58 -8.97
C LEU A 337 7.79 -32.54 -10.50
N LEU A 338 6.98 -33.34 -11.19
CA LEU A 338 6.93 -33.41 -12.65
C LEU A 338 5.52 -33.05 -13.15
N GLU A 339 5.41 -32.08 -14.04
CA GLU A 339 4.14 -31.57 -14.58
C GLU A 339 4.12 -31.62 -16.12
N VAL A 340 2.98 -32.01 -16.69
CA VAL A 340 2.75 -32.09 -18.15
C VAL A 340 1.41 -31.45 -18.52
N ASP A 341 1.44 -30.39 -19.34
CA ASP A 341 0.26 -29.70 -19.87
C ASP A 341 0.08 -29.95 -21.36
N ARG A 342 -1.14 -30.29 -21.79
CA ARG A 342 -1.52 -30.52 -23.19
C ARG A 342 -2.77 -29.74 -23.55
N ASN A 343 -2.65 -28.77 -24.47
CA ASN A 343 -3.76 -27.94 -24.94
C ASN A 343 -4.03 -28.17 -26.43
N LYS A 344 -5.26 -28.53 -26.80
CA LYS A 344 -5.71 -28.73 -28.18
C LYS A 344 -6.89 -27.81 -28.51
N ALA A 345 -6.73 -26.91 -29.47
CA ALA A 345 -7.76 -25.95 -29.88
C ALA A 345 -8.07 -26.04 -31.38
N ARG A 346 -9.35 -26.02 -31.75
CA ARG A 346 -9.81 -26.09 -33.14
C ARG A 346 -10.98 -25.14 -33.38
N THR A 347 -10.89 -24.30 -34.42
CA THR A 347 -11.96 -23.36 -34.81
C THR A 347 -12.29 -23.48 -36.30
N LEU A 348 -13.58 -23.51 -36.65
CA LEU A 348 -14.07 -23.63 -38.03
C LEU A 348 -15.30 -22.74 -38.26
N GLY A 349 -15.32 -21.92 -39.33
CA GLY A 349 -16.54 -21.26 -39.83
C GLY A 349 -16.32 -19.87 -40.46
N ILE A 350 -17.43 -19.15 -40.72
CA ILE A 350 -17.45 -17.79 -41.29
C ILE A 350 -18.07 -16.81 -40.28
N THR A 351 -17.46 -15.64 -40.08
CA THR A 351 -17.94 -14.61 -39.14
C THR A 351 -18.91 -13.64 -39.84
N PRO A 352 -20.21 -13.57 -39.45
CA PRO A 352 -21.15 -12.60 -40.02
C PRO A 352 -21.03 -11.20 -39.37
N PRO A 353 -21.50 -10.13 -40.05
CA PRO A 353 -21.47 -8.76 -39.51
C PRO A 353 -22.40 -8.60 -38.30
N SER A 354 -22.01 -7.71 -37.38
CA SER A 354 -22.63 -7.56 -36.05
C SER A 354 -23.93 -6.72 -36.03
N ASN A 355 -24.18 -5.88 -37.04
CA ASN A 355 -25.34 -4.98 -37.09
C ASN A 355 -26.07 -5.09 -38.43
N VAL A 356 -27.42 -5.11 -38.39
CA VAL A 356 -28.30 -5.10 -39.57
C VAL A 356 -29.38 -4.04 -39.37
N GLN A 357 -29.57 -3.15 -40.35
CA GLN A 357 -30.61 -2.11 -40.33
C GLN A 357 -31.54 -2.25 -41.55
N ALA A 358 -32.84 -1.98 -41.35
CA ALA A 358 -33.85 -1.98 -42.41
C ALA A 358 -34.70 -0.71 -42.33
N PHE A 359 -34.99 -0.08 -43.47
CA PHE A 359 -35.85 1.10 -43.53
C PHE A 359 -36.76 1.08 -44.78
N PRO A 360 -37.96 1.68 -44.70
CA PRO A 360 -38.88 1.75 -45.83
C PRO A 360 -38.48 2.84 -46.83
N LEU A 361 -38.64 2.58 -48.12
CA LEU A 361 -38.49 3.57 -49.18
C LEU A 361 -39.84 4.25 -49.47
N ASN A 362 -39.83 5.57 -49.64
CA ASN A 362 -41.03 6.31 -50.05
C ASN A 362 -41.20 6.27 -51.58
N SER A 363 -42.38 6.65 -52.06
CA SER A 363 -42.72 6.59 -53.49
C SER A 363 -41.83 7.46 -54.37
N SER A 364 -41.31 8.59 -53.85
CA SER A 364 -40.35 9.44 -54.57
C SER A 364 -38.96 8.83 -54.69
N ASP A 365 -38.49 8.11 -53.68
CA ASP A 365 -37.19 7.42 -53.69
C ASP A 365 -37.25 6.24 -54.66
N VAL A 366 -38.38 5.52 -54.69
CA VAL A 366 -38.63 4.45 -55.66
C VAL A 366 -38.66 4.98 -57.08
N ALA A 367 -39.37 6.09 -57.36
CA ALA A 367 -39.43 6.68 -58.69
C ALA A 367 -38.06 7.18 -59.19
N LYS A 368 -37.22 7.72 -58.29
CA LYS A 368 -35.84 8.12 -58.62
C LYS A 368 -34.96 6.92 -58.96
N LEU A 369 -35.07 5.84 -58.20
CA LEU A 369 -34.33 4.60 -58.45
C LEU A 369 -34.79 3.92 -59.75
N GLU A 370 -36.08 3.98 -60.09
CA GLU A 370 -36.64 3.44 -61.34
C GLU A 370 -36.24 4.25 -62.59
N ALA A 371 -35.90 5.53 -62.44
CA ALA A 371 -35.46 6.39 -63.54
C ALA A 371 -33.98 6.22 -63.92
N ALA A 372 -33.20 5.44 -63.16
CA ALA A 372 -31.79 5.21 -63.43
C ALA A 372 -31.59 4.28 -64.64
N THR A 373 -30.93 4.78 -65.68
CA THR A 373 -30.71 4.05 -66.95
C THR A 373 -29.37 3.30 -67.01
N ASP A 374 -28.46 3.52 -66.05
CA ASP A 374 -27.20 2.82 -65.93
C ASP A 374 -26.79 2.56 -64.47
N LEU A 375 -25.84 1.64 -64.28
CA LEU A 375 -25.43 1.15 -62.97
C LEU A 375 -24.78 2.26 -62.11
N THR A 376 -24.04 3.17 -62.73
CA THR A 376 -23.33 4.24 -62.03
C THR A 376 -24.32 5.27 -61.47
N ASN A 377 -25.33 5.64 -62.25
CA ASN A 377 -26.39 6.54 -61.83
C ASN A 377 -27.27 5.89 -60.73
N LEU A 378 -27.59 4.61 -60.87
CA LEU A 378 -28.33 3.86 -59.85
C LEU A 378 -27.58 3.82 -58.50
N LEU A 379 -26.27 3.51 -58.52
CA LEU A 379 -25.44 3.47 -57.31
C LEU A 379 -25.32 4.85 -56.63
N THR A 380 -25.27 5.92 -57.42
CA THR A 380 -25.23 7.29 -56.90
C THR A 380 -26.53 7.67 -56.20
N LEU A 381 -27.68 7.30 -56.79
CA LEU A 381 -28.99 7.54 -56.19
C LEU A 381 -29.21 6.71 -54.91
N ILE A 382 -28.73 5.46 -54.88
CA ILE A 382 -28.76 4.63 -53.67
C ILE A 382 -27.91 5.26 -52.55
N ALA A 383 -26.71 5.74 -52.87
CA ALA A 383 -25.85 6.42 -51.90
C ALA A 383 -26.50 7.68 -51.32
N GLN A 384 -27.18 8.48 -52.16
CA GLN A 384 -27.94 9.65 -51.69
C GLN A 384 -29.08 9.28 -50.74
N VAL A 385 -29.81 8.19 -51.02
CA VAL A 385 -30.86 7.68 -50.12
C VAL A 385 -30.25 7.24 -48.79
N PHE A 386 -29.09 6.58 -48.80
CA PHE A 386 -28.40 6.12 -47.59
C PHE A 386 -27.86 7.28 -46.76
N THR A 387 -27.23 8.28 -47.40
CA THR A 387 -26.74 9.48 -46.73
C THR A 387 -27.89 10.28 -46.11
N ALA A 388 -29.03 10.38 -46.79
CA ALA A 388 -30.24 11.02 -46.25
C ALA A 388 -30.87 10.29 -45.05
N ARG A 389 -30.43 9.05 -44.77
CA ARG A 389 -30.81 8.24 -43.60
C ARG A 389 -29.68 8.08 -42.58
N GLY A 390 -28.58 8.82 -42.74
CA GLY A 390 -27.44 8.82 -41.81
C GLY A 390 -26.51 7.61 -41.93
N ILE A 391 -26.57 6.85 -43.03
CA ILE A 391 -25.74 5.66 -43.26
C ILE A 391 -24.51 6.06 -44.10
N THR A 392 -23.32 5.96 -43.50
CA THR A 392 -22.02 6.25 -44.14
C THR A 392 -21.38 4.97 -44.72
N ALA A 393 -22.01 4.36 -45.72
CA ALA A 393 -21.43 3.22 -46.46
C ALA A 393 -20.93 3.66 -47.84
N SER A 394 -19.78 3.14 -48.29
CA SER A 394 -19.26 3.36 -49.65
C SER A 394 -20.20 2.72 -50.69
N PRO A 395 -20.53 3.40 -51.81
CA PRO A 395 -21.46 2.87 -52.83
C PRO A 395 -20.97 1.57 -53.49
N THR A 396 -19.70 1.20 -53.34
CA THR A 396 -19.08 0.03 -53.98
C THR A 396 -19.43 -1.30 -53.34
N ASP A 397 -20.02 -1.31 -52.13
CA ASP A 397 -20.14 -2.53 -51.32
C ASP A 397 -21.58 -3.08 -51.26
N VAL A 398 -22.46 -2.64 -52.18
CA VAL A 398 -23.90 -2.93 -52.15
C VAL A 398 -24.31 -3.93 -53.23
N LEU A 399 -24.81 -5.10 -52.82
CA LEU A 399 -25.39 -6.12 -53.70
C LEU A 399 -26.93 -6.09 -53.65
N PRO A 400 -27.62 -5.72 -54.73
CA PRO A 400 -29.07 -5.87 -54.82
C PRO A 400 -29.47 -7.35 -54.96
N VAL A 401 -30.36 -7.83 -54.11
CA VAL A 401 -30.94 -9.17 -54.13
C VAL A 401 -32.47 -9.07 -54.10
N GLY A 402 -33.13 -9.63 -55.10
CA GLY A 402 -34.59 -9.57 -55.27
C GLY A 402 -34.98 -9.07 -56.66
N GLY A 403 -36.27 -9.12 -57.00
CA GLY A 403 -36.79 -8.69 -58.30
C GLY A 403 -38.22 -8.17 -58.21
N GLY A 404 -38.48 -7.04 -58.89
CA GLY A 404 -39.74 -6.31 -58.81
C GLY A 404 -39.77 -5.31 -57.65
N LYS A 405 -40.97 -4.99 -57.13
CA LYS A 405 -41.21 -4.01 -56.03
C LYS A 405 -40.59 -4.40 -54.67
N SER A 406 -39.76 -5.45 -54.62
CA SER A 406 -39.10 -5.97 -53.43
C SER A 406 -37.64 -6.28 -53.76
N THR A 407 -36.83 -5.21 -53.79
CA THR A 407 -35.38 -5.31 -53.96
C THR A 407 -34.71 -4.99 -52.64
N PHE A 408 -33.89 -5.92 -52.12
CA PHE A 408 -33.12 -5.75 -50.89
C PHE A 408 -31.68 -5.41 -51.27
N LEU A 409 -31.04 -4.50 -50.54
CA LEU A 409 -29.65 -4.11 -50.78
C LEU A 409 -28.80 -4.64 -49.62
N LEU A 410 -27.85 -5.53 -49.92
CA LEU A 410 -26.96 -6.14 -48.95
C LEU A 410 -25.58 -5.47 -49.00
N THR A 411 -25.12 -4.91 -47.88
CA THR A 411 -23.74 -4.42 -47.76
C THR A 411 -22.89 -5.44 -47.02
N MET A 412 -21.73 -5.84 -47.54
CA MET A 412 -20.85 -6.81 -46.86
C MET A 412 -19.46 -6.24 -46.56
N PRO A 413 -19.26 -5.55 -45.43
CA PRO A 413 -17.92 -5.33 -44.92
C PRO A 413 -17.46 -6.62 -44.21
N ASN A 414 -16.45 -7.28 -44.77
CA ASN A 414 -15.50 -8.17 -44.08
C ASN A 414 -15.98 -9.58 -43.66
N ALA A 415 -16.60 -10.37 -44.55
CA ALA A 415 -16.78 -11.80 -44.30
C ALA A 415 -15.42 -12.54 -44.37
N SER A 416 -14.94 -13.07 -43.25
CA SER A 416 -13.71 -13.88 -43.17
C SER A 416 -14.03 -15.32 -42.78
N ALA A 417 -13.32 -16.29 -43.39
CA ALA A 417 -13.39 -17.70 -43.05
C ALA A 417 -12.18 -18.09 -42.21
N ILE A 418 -12.41 -18.75 -41.07
CA ILE A 418 -11.36 -19.17 -40.13
C ILE A 418 -11.36 -20.68 -40.01
N PHE A 419 -10.19 -21.28 -40.27
CA PHE A 419 -9.92 -22.70 -40.07
C PHE A 419 -8.61 -22.84 -39.29
N SER A 420 -8.68 -23.24 -38.03
CA SER A 420 -7.52 -23.45 -37.17
C SER A 420 -7.62 -24.78 -36.43
N ASP A 421 -6.48 -25.45 -36.27
CA ASP A 421 -6.28 -26.64 -35.43
C ASP A 421 -4.86 -26.53 -34.84
N GLY A 422 -4.74 -26.53 -33.52
CA GLY A 422 -3.49 -26.28 -32.80
C GLY A 422 -3.35 -27.22 -31.61
N LEU A 423 -2.12 -27.71 -31.38
CA LEU A 423 -1.74 -28.54 -30.24
C LEU A 423 -0.50 -27.96 -29.58
N SER A 424 -0.55 -27.74 -28.28
CA SER A 424 0.58 -27.32 -27.43
C SER A 424 0.84 -28.39 -26.36
N LEU A 425 2.10 -28.69 -26.09
CA LEU A 425 2.55 -29.60 -25.03
C LEU A 425 3.69 -28.95 -24.25
N VAL A 426 3.55 -28.80 -22.94
CA VAL A 426 4.58 -28.26 -22.05
C VAL A 426 4.92 -29.30 -20.99
N LYS A 427 6.20 -29.48 -20.68
CA LYS A 427 6.69 -30.37 -19.61
C LYS A 427 7.58 -29.57 -18.67
N SER A 428 7.39 -29.72 -17.36
CA SER A 428 8.10 -29.00 -16.31
C SER A 428 8.54 -29.96 -15.21
N GLY A 429 9.72 -29.75 -14.64
CA GLY A 429 10.28 -30.57 -13.55
C GLY A 429 10.98 -29.69 -12.51
N ARG A 430 10.81 -29.99 -11.22
CA ARG A 430 11.42 -29.25 -10.09
C ARG A 430 11.92 -30.22 -9.01
N GLU A 431 13.10 -29.94 -8.46
CA GLU A 431 13.73 -30.70 -7.35
C GLU A 431 13.86 -29.79 -6.12
N ILE A 432 13.57 -30.34 -4.93
CA ILE A 432 13.53 -29.62 -3.66
C ILE A 432 14.27 -30.43 -2.59
N LEU A 433 15.30 -29.81 -1.98
CA LEU A 433 16.02 -30.36 -0.84
C LEU A 433 15.61 -29.63 0.45
N MET A 434 15.21 -30.39 1.47
CA MET A 434 14.60 -29.84 2.68
C MET A 434 15.12 -30.53 3.94
N ARG A 435 15.73 -29.78 4.86
CA ARG A 435 16.16 -30.30 6.17
C ARG A 435 15.03 -30.12 7.20
N ALA A 436 14.68 -31.20 7.90
CA ALA A 436 13.59 -31.26 8.85
C ALA A 436 14.02 -31.98 10.13
N GLN A 437 13.58 -31.47 11.29
CA GLN A 437 13.85 -32.08 12.60
C GLN A 437 12.82 -33.18 12.90
N ASP A 438 13.27 -34.26 13.54
CA ASP A 438 12.39 -35.35 13.97
C ASP A 438 11.23 -34.84 14.83
N GLY A 439 10.00 -35.17 14.44
CA GLY A 439 8.76 -34.76 15.10
C GLY A 439 8.34 -33.30 14.91
N LYS A 440 9.11 -32.47 14.21
CA LYS A 440 8.76 -31.06 13.93
C LYS A 440 8.36 -30.87 12.46
N PRO A 441 7.29 -30.12 12.18
CA PRO A 441 6.94 -29.79 10.81
C PRO A 441 8.01 -28.86 10.23
N ALA A 442 8.62 -29.27 9.13
CA ALA A 442 9.37 -28.36 8.28
C ALA A 442 8.43 -27.88 7.16
N THR A 443 8.52 -26.60 6.81
CA THR A 443 7.75 -26.02 5.70
C THR A 443 8.70 -25.38 4.70
N PHE A 444 8.46 -25.64 3.42
CA PHE A 444 9.21 -25.06 2.32
C PHE A 444 8.24 -24.53 1.28
N PHE A 445 8.50 -23.33 0.76
CA PHE A 445 7.67 -22.72 -0.27
C PHE A 445 8.54 -22.43 -1.50
N VAL A 446 8.17 -22.99 -2.64
CA VAL A 446 8.78 -22.72 -3.95
C VAL A 446 7.78 -22.03 -4.83
N GLY A 447 7.96 -20.74 -5.00
CA GLY A 447 7.02 -19.93 -5.76
C GLY A 447 7.56 -18.57 -6.11
N GLN A 448 6.75 -17.83 -6.85
CA GLN A 448 6.93 -16.43 -7.09
C GLN A 448 5.80 -15.69 -6.38
N ARG A 449 6.13 -14.54 -5.79
CA ARG A 449 5.10 -13.62 -5.29
C ARG A 449 4.46 -12.96 -6.49
N TYR A 450 3.24 -13.37 -6.80
CA TYR A 450 2.51 -12.77 -7.90
C TYR A 450 1.75 -11.55 -7.38
N PRO A 451 2.08 -10.34 -7.84
CA PRO A 451 1.33 -9.16 -7.46
C PRO A 451 -0.07 -9.27 -8.05
N VAL A 452 -1.09 -9.43 -7.21
CA VAL A 452 -2.47 -9.19 -7.63
C VAL A 452 -2.69 -7.70 -7.50
N THR A 453 -2.61 -7.02 -8.65
CA THR A 453 -3.04 -5.63 -8.72
C THR A 453 -4.56 -5.63 -8.56
N LEU A 454 -5.06 -5.08 -7.45
CA LEU A 454 -6.46 -4.68 -7.35
C LEU A 454 -6.64 -3.55 -8.37
N SER A 455 -7.07 -3.92 -9.58
CA SER A 455 -7.27 -2.98 -10.67
C SER A 455 -8.47 -2.10 -10.35
N LEU A 456 -8.24 -0.96 -9.71
CA LEU A 456 -9.06 0.21 -10.01
C LEU A 456 -8.76 0.56 -11.47
N LEU A 457 -9.80 0.52 -12.31
CA LEU A 457 -9.74 0.63 -13.77
C LEU A 457 -8.88 1.83 -14.22
N SER A 458 -7.63 1.60 -14.66
CA SER A 458 -6.82 2.62 -15.34
C SER A 458 -7.09 2.57 -16.85
N THR A 459 -7.83 3.53 -17.37
CA THR A 459 -7.97 3.75 -18.82
C THR A 459 -7.01 4.84 -19.27
N SER A 460 -5.85 4.48 -19.83
CA SER A 460 -5.17 5.36 -20.77
C SER A 460 -4.34 4.56 -21.78
N LEU A 461 -4.81 4.53 -23.03
CA LEU A 461 -3.96 4.27 -24.19
C LEU A 461 -4.39 5.20 -25.33
N GLY A 462 -3.54 6.17 -25.66
CA GLY A 462 -3.49 6.82 -26.96
C GLY A 462 -3.95 8.28 -27.01
N GLY A 463 -3.00 9.21 -26.91
CA GLY A 463 -3.20 10.62 -27.26
C GLY A 463 -2.01 11.49 -26.85
N THR A 464 -1.14 11.79 -27.80
CA THR A 464 0.05 12.65 -27.62
C THR A 464 -0.33 14.13 -27.59
N THR A 465 -0.17 14.81 -26.46
CA THR A 465 0.20 16.24 -26.36
C THR A 465 0.83 16.51 -24.99
N VAL A 466 1.84 17.38 -24.99
CA VAL A 466 2.66 17.80 -23.84
C VAL A 466 1.82 18.67 -22.91
N GLY A 467 1.70 18.25 -21.65
CA GLY A 467 1.01 18.93 -20.54
C GLY A 467 0.85 17.91 -19.42
N GLY A 468 1.36 18.21 -18.22
CA GLY A 468 1.41 17.26 -17.10
C GLY A 468 0.02 16.68 -16.79
N ALA A 469 -0.21 15.44 -17.20
CA ALA A 469 -1.45 14.74 -16.93
C ALA A 469 -1.30 13.99 -15.61
N VAL A 470 -2.16 14.31 -14.64
CA VAL A 470 -2.36 13.56 -13.40
C VAL A 470 -2.68 12.11 -13.74
N THR A 471 -1.78 11.18 -13.39
CA THR A 471 -1.83 9.76 -13.83
C THR A 471 -2.69 8.86 -12.94
N SER A 472 -3.41 9.41 -11.96
CA SER A 472 -4.40 8.70 -11.15
C SER A 472 -5.69 9.53 -11.08
N THR A 473 -6.76 9.05 -11.69
CA THR A 473 -8.12 9.63 -11.58
C THR A 473 -8.94 8.95 -10.48
N THR A 474 -8.32 8.13 -9.63
CA THR A 474 -8.98 7.40 -8.55
C THR A 474 -8.57 8.01 -7.22
N PHE A 475 -9.46 8.81 -6.66
CA PHE A 475 -9.33 9.50 -5.39
C PHE A 475 -10.01 8.64 -4.33
N ALA A 476 -9.41 8.53 -3.14
CA ALA A 476 -10.07 7.84 -2.04
C ALA A 476 -11.29 8.68 -1.65
N GLN A 477 -12.47 8.10 -1.84
CA GLN A 477 -13.73 8.79 -1.62
C GLN A 477 -14.54 8.05 -0.56
N THR A 478 -15.03 8.77 0.43
CA THR A 478 -15.95 8.25 1.44
C THR A 478 -17.26 9.03 1.41
N ASN A 479 -18.38 8.31 1.37
CA ASN A 479 -19.72 8.91 1.36
C ASN A 479 -20.36 8.76 2.74
N PHE A 480 -20.77 9.86 3.34
CA PHE A 480 -21.49 9.89 4.61
C PHE A 480 -22.94 10.30 4.36
N ALA A 481 -23.87 9.48 4.83
CA ALA A 481 -25.29 9.80 4.75
C ALA A 481 -25.62 10.99 5.66
N VAL A 482 -26.35 11.96 5.11
CA VAL A 482 -26.80 13.17 5.81
C VAL A 482 -28.32 13.34 5.64
N GLY A 483 -28.87 14.45 6.13
CA GLY A 483 -30.28 14.79 5.93
C GLY A 483 -30.66 14.99 4.46
N GLN A 484 -31.94 15.28 4.22
CA GLN A 484 -32.49 15.38 2.87
C GLN A 484 -32.11 16.70 2.20
N ASN A 485 -31.69 16.64 0.93
CA ASN A 485 -31.27 17.78 0.11
C ASN A 485 -30.17 18.63 0.78
N PRO A 486 -28.94 18.10 0.93
CA PRO A 486 -27.81 18.84 1.48
C PRO A 486 -27.33 19.93 0.51
N VAL A 487 -27.47 21.20 0.90
CA VAL A 487 -27.24 22.36 0.01
C VAL A 487 -25.95 23.13 0.33
N ALA A 488 -25.45 23.05 1.55
CA ALA A 488 -24.25 23.77 1.98
C ALA A 488 -23.49 22.97 3.04
N VAL A 489 -22.18 23.18 3.12
CA VAL A 489 -21.28 22.51 4.05
C VAL A 489 -20.14 23.45 4.44
N VAL A 490 -19.74 23.41 5.71
CA VAL A 490 -18.53 24.07 6.22
C VAL A 490 -17.65 23.04 6.93
N ALA A 491 -16.34 23.28 6.89
CA ALA A 491 -15.34 22.45 7.53
C ALA A 491 -14.54 23.26 8.55
N GLN A 492 -14.72 22.98 9.84
CA GLN A 492 -14.09 23.72 10.93
C GLN A 492 -14.05 22.87 12.21
N ASP A 493 -13.16 23.17 13.14
CA ASP A 493 -13.09 22.49 14.42
C ASP A 493 -14.31 22.81 15.31
N LEU A 494 -15.28 21.89 15.37
CA LEU A 494 -16.57 22.07 16.04
C LEU A 494 -16.55 21.55 17.48
N ASN A 495 -15.53 20.79 17.86
CA ASN A 495 -15.37 20.22 19.20
C ASN A 495 -14.07 20.67 19.90
N ASN A 496 -13.30 21.58 19.30
CA ASN A 496 -12.02 22.08 19.80
C ASN A 496 -10.95 21.00 20.00
N ASP A 497 -10.89 20.01 19.11
CA ASP A 497 -9.88 18.93 19.13
C ASP A 497 -8.72 19.13 18.12
N ALA A 498 -8.68 20.32 17.50
CA ALA A 498 -7.76 20.76 16.46
C ALA A 498 -7.91 20.04 15.11
N LYS A 499 -9.03 19.35 14.86
CA LYS A 499 -9.33 18.72 13.58
C LYS A 499 -10.55 19.38 12.94
N PRO A 500 -10.52 19.70 11.65
CA PRO A 500 -11.71 20.23 10.99
C PRO A 500 -12.80 19.15 10.90
N ASP A 501 -13.95 19.42 11.53
CA ASP A 501 -15.20 18.67 11.47
C ASP A 501 -16.11 19.23 10.38
N LEU A 502 -17.23 18.56 10.09
CA LEU A 502 -18.20 19.01 9.07
C LEU A 502 -19.55 19.36 9.68
N ALA A 503 -20.10 20.51 9.27
CA ALA A 503 -21.51 20.86 9.46
C ALA A 503 -22.20 21.00 8.10
N VAL A 504 -23.26 20.22 7.87
CA VAL A 504 -23.97 20.13 6.59
C VAL A 504 -25.41 20.58 6.74
N VAL A 505 -25.82 21.59 5.97
CA VAL A 505 -27.20 22.09 5.93
C VAL A 505 -28.04 21.22 5.01
N ASN A 506 -29.12 20.67 5.56
CA ASN A 506 -30.07 19.82 4.84
C ASN A 506 -31.40 20.56 4.67
N LYS A 507 -31.59 21.17 3.49
CA LYS A 507 -32.75 22.01 3.19
C LYS A 507 -34.06 21.24 3.23
N GLY A 508 -34.05 19.99 2.76
CA GLY A 508 -35.24 19.16 2.63
C GLY A 508 -35.73 18.57 3.95
N SER A 509 -34.82 18.27 4.89
CA SER A 509 -35.17 17.76 6.23
C SER A 509 -35.19 18.83 7.32
N ASN A 510 -34.96 20.11 6.97
CA ASN A 510 -34.91 21.23 7.90
C ASN A 510 -33.95 21.00 9.08
N SER A 511 -32.73 20.55 8.77
CA SER A 511 -31.78 20.08 9.79
C SER A 511 -30.33 20.31 9.43
N VAL A 512 -29.44 20.33 10.42
CA VAL A 512 -27.99 20.42 10.23
C VAL A 512 -27.31 19.14 10.71
N SER A 513 -26.62 18.43 9.82
CA SER A 513 -25.85 17.24 10.17
C SER A 513 -24.45 17.65 10.62
N ILE A 514 -24.07 17.27 11.83
CA ILE A 514 -22.70 17.40 12.36
C ILE A 514 -21.98 16.06 12.19
N LEU A 515 -20.73 16.10 11.73
CA LEU A 515 -19.85 14.94 11.59
C LEU A 515 -18.47 15.31 12.14
N LEU A 516 -18.00 14.59 13.16
CA LEU A 516 -16.71 14.84 13.82
C LEU A 516 -15.58 14.03 13.16
N ASN A 517 -14.46 14.66 12.88
CA ASN A 517 -13.36 14.10 12.11
C ASN A 517 -12.47 13.20 12.97
N ASN A 518 -12.17 11.99 12.49
CA ASN A 518 -11.25 11.07 13.15
C ASN A 518 -9.79 11.19 12.62
N ASP A 519 -9.48 12.18 11.77
CA ASP A 519 -8.15 12.47 11.20
C ASP A 519 -7.59 11.34 10.30
N ASN A 520 -8.50 10.57 9.72
CA ASN A 520 -8.17 9.47 8.80
C ASN A 520 -9.14 9.41 7.61
N GLY A 521 -9.82 10.53 7.34
CA GLY A 521 -10.87 10.63 6.32
C GLY A 521 -12.16 9.90 6.66
N ASN A 522 -12.32 9.43 7.90
CA ASN A 522 -13.55 8.89 8.43
C ASN A 522 -14.15 9.82 9.50
N PHE A 523 -15.48 9.84 9.59
CA PHE A 523 -16.20 10.72 10.50
C PHE A 523 -17.11 9.97 11.46
N THR A 524 -17.24 10.51 12.67
CA THR A 524 -18.14 10.03 13.72
C THR A 524 -19.32 10.99 13.86
N VAL A 525 -20.54 10.46 13.89
CA VAL A 525 -21.73 11.29 14.10
C VAL A 525 -21.94 11.48 15.61
N PRO A 526 -21.88 12.73 16.15
CA PRO A 526 -22.09 12.97 17.57
C PRO A 526 -23.56 12.76 17.97
N THR A 527 -23.78 12.51 19.26
CA THR A 527 -25.15 12.35 19.80
C THR A 527 -25.90 13.67 19.65
N GLY A 528 -27.10 13.65 19.05
CA GLY A 528 -27.89 14.86 18.78
C GLY A 528 -27.76 15.40 17.34
N SER A 529 -26.90 14.81 16.51
CA SER A 529 -26.86 15.04 15.07
C SER A 529 -27.84 14.09 14.32
N PRO A 530 -28.60 14.56 13.31
CA PRO A 530 -28.69 15.95 12.87
C PRO A 530 -29.53 16.81 13.82
N ILE A 531 -29.09 18.07 13.99
CA ILE A 531 -29.81 19.11 14.74
C ILE A 531 -31.05 19.49 13.95
N GLN A 532 -32.23 19.35 14.55
CA GLN A 532 -33.49 19.77 13.94
C GLN A 532 -33.73 21.25 14.19
N LEU A 533 -33.93 22.02 13.12
CA LEU A 533 -34.28 23.44 13.22
C LEU A 533 -35.78 23.60 13.48
N GLY A 534 -36.15 24.65 14.23
CA GLY A 534 -37.51 24.92 14.65
C GLY A 534 -38.45 25.38 13.54
N THR A 535 -39.73 25.57 13.89
CA THR A 535 -40.78 25.99 12.93
C THR A 535 -40.60 27.40 12.38
N ASN A 536 -39.77 28.23 13.03
CA ASN A 536 -39.45 29.61 12.60
C ASN A 536 -38.08 29.70 11.90
N GLU A 537 -37.51 28.54 11.55
CA GLU A 537 -36.17 28.37 10.95
C GLU A 537 -36.33 27.39 9.78
N GLN A 538 -36.99 27.84 8.71
CA GLN A 538 -37.46 26.98 7.64
C GLN A 538 -36.62 27.14 6.37
N LEU A 539 -36.39 26.01 5.68
CA LEU A 539 -35.64 25.93 4.42
C LEU A 539 -34.23 26.55 4.56
N PRO A 540 -33.36 25.94 5.38
CA PRO A 540 -32.00 26.44 5.54
C PRO A 540 -31.26 26.37 4.19
N SER A 541 -30.60 27.46 3.81
CA SER A 541 -30.06 27.69 2.47
C SER A 541 -28.54 27.85 2.45
N ALA A 542 -27.95 28.48 3.48
CA ALA A 542 -26.51 28.72 3.58
C ALA A 542 -26.03 28.56 5.03
N ILE A 543 -24.73 28.35 5.18
CA ILE A 543 -24.06 28.20 6.48
C ILE A 543 -22.69 28.86 6.44
N ALA A 544 -22.30 29.47 7.57
CA ALA A 544 -20.95 29.91 7.86
C ALA A 544 -20.55 29.45 9.28
N SER A 545 -19.26 29.35 9.56
CA SER A 545 -18.74 28.97 10.88
C SER A 545 -17.63 29.92 11.31
N ALA A 546 -17.61 30.26 12.60
CA ALA A 546 -16.53 30.98 13.25
C ALA A 546 -16.67 30.89 14.77
N ILE A 547 -15.70 31.42 15.51
CA ILE A 547 -15.72 31.45 16.97
C ILE A 547 -16.23 32.83 17.43
N PHE A 548 -17.54 32.93 17.71
CA PHE A 548 -18.17 34.20 18.15
C PHE A 548 -18.08 34.43 19.64
N ARG A 549 -17.64 33.44 20.41
CA ARG A 549 -17.33 33.55 21.83
C ARG A 549 -15.83 33.64 22.02
N ALA A 550 -15.32 34.82 22.32
CA ALA A 550 -13.90 35.04 22.52
C ALA A 550 -13.60 35.15 24.02
N THR A 551 -12.87 34.17 24.57
CA THR A 551 -12.31 34.28 25.93
C THR A 551 -10.90 34.89 25.94
N ASP A 552 -10.27 34.96 24.77
CA ASP A 552 -8.97 35.56 24.51
C ASP A 552 -8.91 36.10 23.07
N ALA A 553 -7.89 36.90 22.76
CA ALA A 553 -7.72 37.54 21.45
C ALA A 553 -7.38 36.57 20.30
N THR A 554 -7.11 35.30 20.59
CA THR A 554 -6.78 34.28 19.57
C THR A 554 -8.00 33.46 19.16
N HIS A 555 -9.06 33.47 19.96
CA HIS A 555 -10.28 32.67 19.78
C HIS A 555 -10.06 31.14 19.79
N LEU A 556 -8.83 30.62 19.88
CA LEU A 556 -8.49 29.19 19.71
C LEU A 556 -8.86 28.26 20.86
N ALA A 557 -9.45 28.77 21.95
CA ALA A 557 -9.79 27.96 23.13
C ALA A 557 -11.28 27.55 23.18
N GLN A 558 -12.01 27.73 22.09
CA GLN A 558 -13.47 27.62 22.04
C GLN A 558 -13.90 26.84 20.79
N PRO A 559 -14.97 26.02 20.87
CA PRO A 559 -15.48 25.31 19.70
C PRO A 559 -16.09 26.33 18.73
N ALA A 560 -16.00 26.07 17.43
CA ALA A 560 -16.64 26.94 16.46
C ALA A 560 -18.16 26.89 16.55
N ASP A 561 -18.78 28.03 16.29
CA ASP A 561 -20.21 28.27 16.26
C ASP A 561 -20.69 28.29 14.79
N LEU A 562 -22.00 28.20 14.56
CA LEU A 562 -22.61 28.14 13.23
C LEU A 562 -23.64 29.24 13.02
N VAL A 563 -23.64 29.86 11.84
CA VAL A 563 -24.66 30.82 11.38
C VAL A 563 -25.36 30.23 10.18
N ILE A 564 -26.69 30.10 10.23
CA ILE A 564 -27.48 29.41 9.21
C ILE A 564 -28.56 30.37 8.68
N ALA A 565 -28.57 30.61 7.38
CA ALA A 565 -29.64 31.36 6.71
C ALA A 565 -30.84 30.45 6.43
N ASN A 566 -32.04 30.92 6.79
CA ASN A 566 -33.30 30.21 6.62
C ASN A 566 -34.18 30.93 5.60
N SER A 567 -34.06 30.53 4.33
CA SER A 567 -34.74 31.17 3.19
C SER A 567 -36.27 31.18 3.30
N GLY A 568 -36.87 30.17 3.93
CA GLY A 568 -38.31 30.00 4.04
C GLY A 568 -38.95 30.83 5.15
N SER A 569 -38.19 31.15 6.20
CA SER A 569 -38.66 31.95 7.34
C SER A 569 -38.12 33.39 7.35
N ASN A 570 -37.21 33.75 6.44
CA ASN A 570 -36.52 35.05 6.41
C ASN A 570 -35.80 35.35 7.73
N THR A 571 -35.11 34.33 8.25
CA THR A 571 -34.38 34.40 9.51
C THR A 571 -32.96 33.84 9.36
N VAL A 572 -32.10 34.17 10.32
CA VAL A 572 -30.81 33.52 10.53
C VAL A 572 -30.77 32.91 11.91
N SER A 573 -30.41 31.63 11.97
CA SER A 573 -30.16 30.92 13.23
C SER A 573 -28.69 31.00 13.59
N VAL A 574 -28.38 31.24 14.86
CA VAL A 574 -27.00 31.13 15.36
C VAL A 574 -26.94 30.03 16.42
N LEU A 575 -26.12 29.02 16.15
CA LEU A 575 -25.93 27.86 17.01
C LEU A 575 -24.53 27.94 17.63
N LEU A 576 -24.47 28.06 18.95
CA LEU A 576 -23.23 28.14 19.72
C LEU A 576 -22.73 26.73 20.06
N GLY A 577 -21.47 26.44 19.76
CA GLY A 577 -20.83 25.15 20.08
C GLY A 577 -20.80 24.88 21.58
N SER A 578 -20.96 23.64 21.99
CA SER A 578 -21.02 23.30 23.41
C SER A 578 -19.65 23.39 24.08
N GLN A 579 -19.60 23.98 25.27
CA GLN A 579 -18.41 24.01 26.14
C GLN A 579 -18.04 22.63 26.70
N SER A 580 -18.87 21.60 26.47
CA SER A 580 -18.50 20.19 26.74
C SER A 580 -17.63 19.57 25.65
N PHE A 581 -17.39 20.26 24.52
CA PHE A 581 -16.51 19.81 23.45
C PHE A 581 -16.91 18.45 22.85
N ASP A 582 -18.21 18.17 22.79
CA ASP A 582 -18.79 16.91 22.30
C ASP A 582 -19.45 17.02 20.91
N GLY A 583 -19.29 18.16 20.25
CA GLY A 583 -19.91 18.46 18.96
C GLY A 583 -21.41 18.76 19.03
N THR A 584 -21.95 19.03 20.23
CA THR A 584 -23.33 19.51 20.41
C THR A 584 -23.40 21.04 20.34
N PHE A 585 -24.60 21.58 20.07
CA PHE A 585 -24.82 23.01 19.92
C PHE A 585 -26.05 23.47 20.70
N THR A 586 -26.03 24.73 21.11
CA THR A 586 -27.17 25.43 21.73
C THR A 586 -27.46 26.70 20.99
N GLU A 587 -28.73 27.01 20.77
CA GLU A 587 -29.12 28.25 20.08
C GLU A 587 -28.72 29.51 20.88
N ALA A 588 -28.22 30.52 20.16
CA ALA A 588 -27.81 31.79 20.74
C ALA A 588 -29.00 32.58 21.30
N ALA A 589 -28.74 33.45 22.29
CA ALA A 589 -29.78 34.32 22.82
C ALA A 589 -30.33 35.26 21.75
N GLY A 590 -31.65 35.24 21.52
CA GLY A 590 -32.32 36.06 20.50
C GLY A 590 -32.36 35.43 19.11
N SER A 591 -31.69 34.29 18.89
CA SER A 591 -31.87 33.48 17.68
C SER A 591 -33.26 32.82 17.68
N PRO A 592 -33.88 32.63 16.51
CA PRO A 592 -33.42 33.10 15.21
C PRO A 592 -33.66 34.61 15.01
N PHE A 593 -32.74 35.29 14.34
CA PHE A 593 -32.80 36.73 14.06
C PHE A 593 -33.52 37.00 12.73
N THR A 594 -34.39 38.00 12.68
CA THR A 594 -35.05 38.41 11.43
C THR A 594 -34.07 39.10 10.50
N VAL A 595 -34.07 38.71 9.23
CA VAL A 595 -33.27 39.33 8.15
C VAL A 595 -34.20 39.79 7.02
N GLY A 596 -33.62 40.20 5.88
CA GLY A 596 -34.40 40.48 4.67
C GLY A 596 -35.03 39.22 4.07
N THR A 597 -35.65 39.38 2.91
CA THR A 597 -36.43 38.31 2.28
C THR A 597 -35.59 37.38 1.42
N ASN A 598 -35.87 36.07 1.51
CA ASN A 598 -35.16 34.99 0.82
C ASN A 598 -33.63 35.07 1.01
N PRO A 599 -33.12 34.92 2.25
CA PRO A 599 -31.68 34.94 2.51
C PRO A 599 -30.97 33.77 1.81
N SER A 600 -29.91 34.10 1.05
CA SER A 600 -29.24 33.21 0.10
C SER A 600 -27.80 32.85 0.49
N ALA A 601 -27.09 33.76 1.16
CA ALA A 601 -25.68 33.57 1.55
C ALA A 601 -25.36 34.27 2.87
N VAL A 602 -24.32 33.78 3.56
CA VAL A 602 -23.80 34.35 4.82
C VAL A 602 -22.29 34.46 4.74
N VAL A 603 -21.73 35.59 5.19
CA VAL A 603 -20.28 35.78 5.37
C VAL A 603 -19.98 36.33 6.75
N ILE A 604 -18.76 36.09 7.22
CA ILE A 604 -18.27 36.50 8.54
C ILE A 604 -17.07 37.42 8.34
N GLY A 605 -16.93 38.42 9.22
CA GLY A 605 -15.81 39.35 9.24
C GLY A 605 -15.98 40.36 10.36
N ASP A 606 -14.90 41.01 10.78
CA ASP A 606 -14.97 42.15 11.71
C ASP A 606 -15.27 43.42 10.91
N PHE A 607 -16.55 43.73 10.64
CA PHE A 607 -16.91 44.82 9.71
C PHE A 607 -16.79 46.22 10.34
N ASN A 608 -16.81 46.32 11.67
CA ASN A 608 -16.70 47.57 12.40
C ASN A 608 -15.29 47.83 12.99
N GLY A 609 -14.35 46.88 12.85
CA GLY A 609 -12.97 47.01 13.34
C GLY A 609 -12.85 46.94 14.86
N ASP A 610 -13.81 46.35 15.56
CA ASP A 610 -13.82 46.25 17.02
C ASP A 610 -13.11 44.99 17.57
N GLY A 611 -12.65 44.11 16.67
CA GLY A 611 -11.97 42.85 16.98
C GLY A 611 -12.91 41.68 17.24
N ASN A 612 -14.23 41.89 17.23
CA ASN A 612 -15.23 40.83 17.34
C ASN A 612 -15.73 40.46 15.95
N LEU A 613 -16.11 39.19 15.77
CA LEU A 613 -16.61 38.73 14.48
C LEU A 613 -18.10 39.07 14.33
N ASP A 614 -18.40 39.79 13.25
CA ASP A 614 -19.74 40.12 12.78
C ASP A 614 -20.18 39.13 11.69
N PHE A 615 -21.44 39.20 11.26
CA PHE A 615 -21.89 38.50 10.05
C PHE A 615 -22.78 39.37 9.16
N ALA A 616 -22.75 39.08 7.87
CA ALA A 616 -23.57 39.70 6.84
C ALA A 616 -24.32 38.62 6.03
N VAL A 617 -25.55 38.94 5.61
CA VAL A 617 -26.49 38.02 4.96
C VAL A 617 -27.04 38.64 3.70
N ALA A 618 -26.87 37.98 2.55
CA ALA A 618 -27.47 38.41 1.30
C ALA A 618 -28.94 38.01 1.27
N ASN A 619 -29.81 38.97 0.96
CA ASN A 619 -31.25 38.77 0.84
C ASN A 619 -31.65 38.95 -0.62
N GLU A 620 -31.82 37.83 -1.32
CA GLU A 620 -32.08 37.81 -2.76
C GLU A 620 -33.43 38.49 -3.09
N GLY A 621 -34.44 38.28 -2.23
CA GLY A 621 -35.83 38.66 -2.50
C GLY A 621 -36.10 40.17 -2.46
N ASP A 622 -35.35 40.92 -1.64
CA ASP A 622 -35.50 42.37 -1.49
C ASP A 622 -34.26 43.16 -1.91
N ASN A 623 -33.23 42.49 -2.41
CA ASN A 623 -32.00 43.09 -2.91
C ASN A 623 -31.21 43.87 -1.83
N THR A 624 -31.09 43.27 -0.65
CA THR A 624 -30.42 43.88 0.50
C THR A 624 -29.38 42.96 1.14
N ILE A 625 -28.57 43.51 2.03
CA ILE A 625 -27.63 42.79 2.89
C ILE A 625 -27.94 43.11 4.35
N SER A 626 -28.34 42.12 5.14
CA SER A 626 -28.50 42.29 6.58
C SER A 626 -27.16 42.11 7.28
N VAL A 627 -26.75 43.06 8.12
CA VAL A 627 -25.47 43.04 8.86
C VAL A 627 -25.75 43.06 10.36
N PHE A 628 -25.03 42.22 11.12
CA PHE A 628 -25.17 42.07 12.57
C PHE A 628 -23.83 42.18 13.26
N ALA A 629 -23.76 43.01 14.30
CA ALA A 629 -22.63 43.19 15.17
C ALA A 629 -22.56 42.06 16.21
N GLY A 630 -21.40 41.42 16.35
CA GLY A 630 -21.12 40.43 17.39
C GLY A 630 -20.63 41.06 18.69
N ASP A 631 -20.99 40.49 19.84
CA ASP A 631 -20.58 40.99 21.17
C ASP A 631 -19.43 40.20 21.84
N ALA A 632 -18.81 39.27 21.10
CA ALA A 632 -17.82 38.30 21.59
C ALA A 632 -18.29 37.35 22.72
N LEU A 633 -19.56 37.40 23.10
CA LEU A 633 -20.21 36.51 24.07
C LEU A 633 -21.22 35.57 23.39
N GLY A 634 -21.28 35.60 22.06
CA GLY A 634 -22.21 34.83 21.23
C GLY A 634 -23.57 35.52 21.04
N GLY A 635 -23.71 36.78 21.43
CA GLY A 635 -24.88 37.64 21.16
C GLY A 635 -24.68 38.51 19.93
N PHE A 636 -25.79 38.87 19.27
CA PHE A 636 -25.80 39.65 18.04
C PHE A 636 -26.84 40.73 18.04
N THR A 637 -26.51 41.88 17.45
CA THR A 637 -27.45 42.99 17.25
C THR A 637 -27.35 43.54 15.84
N PRO A 638 -28.47 43.84 15.15
CA PRO A 638 -28.41 44.40 13.80
C PRO A 638 -27.78 45.80 13.85
N PHE A 639 -26.92 46.11 12.88
CA PHE A 639 -26.39 47.47 12.75
C PHE A 639 -27.53 48.47 12.47
N PRO A 640 -27.39 49.76 12.86
CA PRO A 640 -28.47 50.75 12.78
C PRO A 640 -29.13 50.92 11.40
N LYS A 641 -28.39 50.72 10.30
CA LYS A 641 -28.89 50.80 8.92
C LYS A 641 -29.00 49.44 8.23
N SER A 642 -28.94 48.35 8.99
CA SER A 642 -29.24 47.02 8.49
C SER A 642 -30.76 46.86 8.25
N PRO A 643 -31.20 46.31 7.11
CA PRO A 643 -30.39 45.86 6.00
C PRO A 643 -29.94 46.98 5.05
N PHE A 644 -28.71 46.87 4.55
CA PHE A 644 -28.13 47.74 3.52
C PHE A 644 -28.71 47.40 2.14
N ALA A 645 -29.27 48.38 1.43
CA ALA A 645 -29.80 48.17 0.09
C ALA A 645 -28.71 48.24 -0.98
N LEU A 646 -28.65 47.23 -1.85
CA LEU A 646 -27.71 47.22 -2.98
C LEU A 646 -28.10 48.27 -4.04
N PRO A 647 -27.13 48.79 -4.83
CA PRO A 647 -27.41 49.70 -5.94
C PRO A 647 -28.40 49.11 -6.94
N ALA A 648 -29.20 49.96 -7.60
CA ALA A 648 -30.22 49.50 -8.56
C ALA A 648 -29.63 48.80 -9.82
N THR A 649 -28.33 48.95 -10.05
CA THR A 649 -27.53 48.32 -11.12
C THR A 649 -27.06 46.90 -10.78
N GLU A 650 -27.35 46.42 -9.57
CA GLU A 650 -26.92 45.14 -9.03
C GLU A 650 -28.13 44.44 -8.39
N LYS A 651 -28.54 43.31 -8.96
CA LYS A 651 -29.77 42.63 -8.56
C LYS A 651 -29.64 41.12 -8.39
N GLY A 652 -30.34 40.61 -7.38
CA GLY A 652 -30.45 39.19 -7.09
C GLY A 652 -29.16 38.66 -6.48
N PRO A 653 -28.77 39.13 -5.27
CA PRO A 653 -27.59 38.65 -4.59
C PRO A 653 -27.79 37.18 -4.18
N ILE A 654 -26.98 36.27 -4.72
CA ILE A 654 -27.09 34.82 -4.49
C ILE A 654 -25.91 34.22 -3.74
N ALA A 655 -24.75 34.87 -3.74
CA ALA A 655 -23.54 34.42 -3.06
C ALA A 655 -22.73 35.63 -2.59
N MET A 656 -21.93 35.44 -1.54
CA MET A 656 -21.02 36.46 -1.03
C MET A 656 -19.69 35.85 -0.59
N VAL A 657 -18.61 36.62 -0.66
CA VAL A 657 -17.30 36.26 -0.11
C VAL A 657 -16.71 37.49 0.60
N SER A 658 -16.08 37.27 1.76
CA SER A 658 -15.30 38.28 2.48
C SER A 658 -13.82 37.95 2.33
N SER A 659 -13.01 38.89 1.87
CA SER A 659 -11.56 38.73 1.70
C SER A 659 -10.87 40.09 1.60
N THR A 660 -9.55 40.10 1.45
CA THR A 660 -8.76 41.31 1.16
C THR A 660 -8.63 41.48 -0.35
N PHE A 661 -9.43 42.38 -0.93
CA PHE A 661 -9.41 42.69 -2.36
C PHE A 661 -8.56 43.93 -2.69
N ASN A 662 -8.15 44.70 -1.68
CA ASN A 662 -7.12 45.73 -1.82
C ASN A 662 -6.33 45.95 -0.51
N ASN A 663 -5.33 46.82 -0.56
CA ASN A 663 -4.46 47.15 0.57
C ASN A 663 -5.02 48.23 1.53
N SER A 664 -6.33 48.43 1.60
CA SER A 664 -6.93 49.45 2.48
C SER A 664 -6.82 49.10 3.97
N GLY A 665 -6.66 47.81 4.29
CA GLY A 665 -6.76 47.29 5.65
C GLY A 665 -8.20 47.32 6.20
N LYS A 666 -9.20 47.55 5.34
CA LYS A 666 -10.62 47.55 5.71
C LYS A 666 -11.30 46.25 5.23
N PRO A 667 -12.28 45.73 5.98
CA PRO A 667 -13.05 44.57 5.59
C PRO A 667 -13.88 44.85 4.33
N GLU A 668 -13.89 43.87 3.43
CA GLU A 668 -14.55 43.98 2.13
C GLU A 668 -15.40 42.74 1.87
N ILE A 669 -16.54 42.97 1.21
CA ILE A 669 -17.44 41.92 0.75
C ILE A 669 -17.61 42.02 -0.76
N ALA A 670 -17.52 40.88 -1.43
CA ALA A 670 -17.93 40.71 -2.81
C ALA A 670 -19.29 40.02 -2.86
N VAL A 671 -20.18 40.46 -3.75
CA VAL A 671 -21.57 40.01 -3.84
C VAL A 671 -21.87 39.62 -5.28
N LEU A 672 -22.18 38.34 -5.50
CA LEU A 672 -22.56 37.85 -6.82
C LEU A 672 -24.05 38.09 -7.07
N ASN A 673 -24.35 38.89 -8.08
CA ASN A 673 -25.71 39.30 -8.44
C ASN A 673 -26.16 38.57 -9.72
N ALA A 674 -27.01 37.55 -9.57
CA ALA A 674 -27.41 36.68 -10.67
C ALA A 674 -28.27 37.38 -11.73
N ALA A 675 -29.18 38.28 -11.32
CA ALA A 675 -30.09 38.93 -12.25
C ALA A 675 -29.39 39.99 -13.12
N THR A 676 -28.32 40.61 -12.61
CA THR A 676 -27.51 41.59 -13.34
C THR A 676 -26.20 41.02 -13.91
N GLN A 677 -25.84 39.77 -13.58
CA GLN A 677 -24.65 39.06 -14.06
C GLN A 677 -23.36 39.86 -13.79
N ASN A 678 -23.23 40.31 -12.54
CA ASN A 678 -22.08 41.08 -12.10
C ASN A 678 -21.75 40.79 -10.63
N ILE A 679 -20.53 41.14 -10.22
CA ILE A 679 -20.06 41.08 -8.84
C ILE A 679 -19.90 42.51 -8.32
N GLY A 680 -20.66 42.86 -7.30
CA GLY A 680 -20.46 44.08 -6.52
C GLY A 680 -19.36 43.91 -5.50
N ILE A 681 -18.52 44.91 -5.30
CA ILE A 681 -17.45 44.88 -4.29
C ILE A 681 -17.60 46.09 -3.39
N PHE A 682 -17.85 45.83 -2.12
CA PHE A 682 -18.18 46.83 -1.12
C PHE A 682 -17.25 46.76 0.08
N GLN A 683 -16.89 47.92 0.62
CA GLN A 683 -15.97 48.08 1.74
C GLN A 683 -16.68 48.68 2.95
N ALA A 684 -16.41 48.15 4.13
CA ALA A 684 -16.88 48.70 5.40
C ALA A 684 -15.98 49.87 5.85
N SER A 685 -16.47 50.74 6.74
CA SER A 685 -15.64 51.84 7.25
C SER A 685 -14.47 51.36 8.14
N ALA A 686 -14.59 50.16 8.72
CA ALA A 686 -13.61 49.51 9.61
C ALA A 686 -13.29 50.34 10.87
N ASP A 687 -14.29 51.07 11.38
CA ASP A 687 -14.17 51.86 12.59
C ASP A 687 -15.49 51.87 13.37
N ALA A 688 -15.44 52.41 14.60
CA ALA A 688 -16.59 52.52 15.49
C ALA A 688 -17.75 53.37 14.93
N THR A 689 -17.61 53.96 13.73
CA THR A 689 -18.67 54.69 13.04
C THR A 689 -19.45 53.85 12.04
N PHE A 690 -19.05 52.58 11.82
CA PHE A 690 -19.76 51.65 10.96
C PHE A 690 -21.20 51.46 11.47
N ASP A 691 -22.16 51.88 10.65
CA ASP A 691 -23.59 51.81 10.96
C ASP A 691 -24.32 50.72 10.15
N GLY A 692 -23.56 49.84 9.49
CA GLY A 692 -24.07 48.82 8.56
C GLY A 692 -24.05 49.26 7.09
N THR A 693 -23.62 50.48 6.76
CA THR A 693 -23.49 50.94 5.37
C THR A 693 -22.15 50.54 4.78
N PHE A 694 -22.16 49.83 3.64
CA PHE A 694 -20.94 49.61 2.86
C PHE A 694 -20.79 50.64 1.74
N THR A 695 -19.54 50.94 1.38
CA THR A 695 -19.19 51.82 0.26
C THR A 695 -18.69 50.98 -0.91
N GLU A 696 -19.29 51.15 -2.09
CA GLU A 696 -18.85 50.45 -3.29
C GLU A 696 -17.46 50.94 -3.77
N LEU A 697 -16.60 50.01 -4.17
CA LEU A 697 -15.24 50.29 -4.64
C LEU A 697 -15.22 50.72 -6.12
N SER A 698 -14.22 51.50 -6.52
CA SER A 698 -14.16 52.12 -7.86
C SER A 698 -14.02 51.16 -9.06
N GLY A 699 -13.68 49.89 -8.81
CA GLY A 699 -13.63 48.83 -9.83
C GLY A 699 -14.89 47.96 -9.91
N SER A 700 -15.91 48.29 -9.10
CA SER A 700 -17.20 47.57 -9.02
C SER A 700 -18.30 48.31 -9.82
N PRO A 701 -19.33 47.59 -10.32
CA PRO A 701 -19.43 46.13 -10.35
C PRO A 701 -18.65 45.52 -11.52
N VAL A 702 -18.15 44.31 -11.34
CA VAL A 702 -17.39 43.56 -12.33
C VAL A 702 -18.31 42.61 -13.09
N ALA A 703 -18.28 42.63 -14.42
CA ALA A 703 -19.11 41.72 -15.22
C ALA A 703 -18.67 40.25 -15.08
N THR A 704 -19.64 39.34 -15.02
CA THR A 704 -19.42 37.89 -15.03
C THR A 704 -19.81 37.27 -16.38
N GLY A 705 -19.87 35.94 -16.46
CA GLY A 705 -20.51 35.23 -17.55
C GLY A 705 -22.03 35.12 -17.38
N ALA A 706 -22.66 34.35 -18.28
CA ALA A 706 -24.10 34.20 -18.34
C ALA A 706 -24.64 33.21 -17.29
N ASP A 707 -25.66 33.65 -16.54
CA ASP A 707 -26.34 32.83 -15.51
C ASP A 707 -25.37 32.32 -14.43
N PRO A 708 -24.74 33.23 -13.67
CA PRO A 708 -23.79 32.85 -12.63
C PRO A 708 -24.54 32.27 -11.43
N VAL A 709 -24.02 31.17 -10.87
CA VAL A 709 -24.69 30.41 -9.78
C VAL A 709 -23.86 30.27 -8.51
N ALA A 710 -22.54 30.39 -8.62
CA ALA A 710 -21.61 30.34 -7.50
C ALA A 710 -20.31 31.06 -7.85
N PHE A 711 -19.59 31.55 -6.85
CA PHE A 711 -18.23 32.03 -7.02
C PHE A 711 -17.41 31.78 -5.76
N ALA A 712 -16.10 31.73 -5.91
CA ALA A 712 -15.13 31.65 -4.82
C ALA A 712 -14.05 32.71 -5.01
N ALA A 713 -13.43 33.14 -3.91
CA ALA A 713 -12.28 34.03 -3.95
C ALA A 713 -11.04 33.35 -3.36
N GLY A 714 -9.89 33.58 -4.00
CA GLY A 714 -8.60 33.02 -3.60
C GLY A 714 -7.50 33.47 -4.56
N ASP A 715 -6.24 33.35 -4.16
CA ASP A 715 -5.10 33.77 -4.98
C ASP A 715 -4.84 32.73 -6.09
N LEU A 716 -5.20 33.05 -7.34
CA LEU A 716 -5.12 32.14 -8.49
C LEU A 716 -3.88 32.42 -9.35
N ASN A 717 -3.09 33.44 -9.03
CA ASN A 717 -1.91 33.85 -9.78
C ASN A 717 -0.63 33.98 -8.92
N ALA A 718 -0.74 33.73 -7.61
CA ALA A 718 0.29 33.87 -6.57
C ALA A 718 0.81 35.30 -6.36
N ASP A 719 -0.04 36.32 -6.51
CA ASP A 719 0.32 37.73 -6.28
C ASP A 719 -0.05 38.26 -4.88
N GLY A 720 -0.73 37.44 -4.07
CA GLY A 720 -1.14 37.74 -2.71
C GLY A 720 -2.49 38.44 -2.58
N PHE A 721 -3.20 38.72 -3.68
CA PHE A 721 -4.55 39.25 -3.67
C PHE A 721 -5.58 38.18 -4.05
N ALA A 722 -6.78 38.28 -3.48
CA ALA A 722 -7.85 37.35 -3.84
C ALA A 722 -8.40 37.68 -5.24
N ASP A 723 -8.38 36.68 -6.12
CA ASP A 723 -9.02 36.63 -7.43
C ASP A 723 -10.41 35.99 -7.34
N PHE A 724 -11.18 35.98 -8.43
CA PHE A 724 -12.46 35.26 -8.50
C PHE A 724 -12.49 34.12 -9.51
N ALA A 725 -13.09 33.01 -9.11
CA ALA A 725 -13.58 31.96 -10.00
C ALA A 725 -15.11 31.94 -9.95
N VAL A 726 -15.78 32.23 -11.07
CA VAL A 726 -17.23 32.39 -11.18
C VAL A 726 -17.83 31.29 -12.05
N VAL A 727 -18.73 30.50 -11.49
CA VAL A 727 -19.42 29.42 -12.20
C VAL A 727 -20.63 29.97 -12.95
N ASN A 728 -20.63 29.80 -14.28
CA ASN A 728 -21.70 30.21 -15.18
C ASN A 728 -22.41 28.96 -15.74
N GLN A 729 -23.65 28.74 -15.32
CA GLN A 729 -24.33 27.47 -15.56
C GLN A 729 -24.79 27.29 -17.01
N SER A 730 -25.31 28.35 -17.63
CA SER A 730 -25.91 28.29 -18.98
C SER A 730 -24.92 27.86 -20.08
N LEU A 731 -23.64 28.20 -19.94
CA LEU A 731 -22.59 27.85 -20.90
C LEU A 731 -21.67 26.72 -20.43
N ASN A 732 -21.88 26.16 -19.23
CA ASN A 732 -21.00 25.18 -18.59
C ASN A 732 -19.55 25.68 -18.54
N GLU A 733 -19.34 26.84 -17.91
CA GLU A 733 -18.02 27.48 -17.89
C GLU A 733 -17.72 28.16 -16.55
N VAL A 734 -16.43 28.41 -16.30
CA VAL A 734 -15.94 29.18 -15.15
C VAL A 734 -15.17 30.40 -15.65
N THR A 735 -15.64 31.60 -15.33
CA THR A 735 -14.90 32.83 -15.59
C THR A 735 -13.89 33.06 -14.47
N ILE A 736 -12.65 33.39 -14.83
CA ILE A 736 -11.56 33.72 -13.91
C ILE A 736 -11.29 35.20 -14.03
N LEU A 737 -11.36 35.92 -12.91
CA LEU A 737 -11.14 37.36 -12.84
C LEU A 737 -9.98 37.63 -11.88
N LEU A 738 -8.86 38.08 -12.42
CA LEU A 738 -7.65 38.40 -11.68
C LEU A 738 -7.72 39.83 -11.13
N ASN A 739 -7.41 39.97 -9.85
CA ASN A 739 -7.32 41.23 -9.13
C ASN A 739 -5.90 41.79 -9.25
N ASP A 740 -5.75 43.10 -9.46
CA ASP A 740 -4.43 43.75 -9.48
C ASP A 740 -4.01 44.33 -8.10
N GLY A 741 -4.79 44.02 -7.06
CA GLY A 741 -4.61 44.54 -5.69
C GLY A 741 -5.15 45.96 -5.48
N THR A 742 -5.74 46.57 -6.51
CA THR A 742 -6.43 47.87 -6.44
C THR A 742 -7.94 47.75 -6.61
N SER A 743 -8.48 46.52 -6.44
CA SER A 743 -9.88 46.16 -6.68
C SER A 743 -10.33 46.31 -8.13
N VAL A 744 -9.37 46.30 -9.07
CA VAL A 744 -9.67 46.20 -10.50
C VAL A 744 -9.49 44.74 -10.91
N PHE A 745 -10.55 44.17 -11.49
CA PHE A 745 -10.60 42.78 -11.89
C PHE A 745 -10.60 42.64 -13.41
N THR A 746 -9.75 41.76 -13.93
CA THR A 746 -9.62 41.50 -15.37
C THR A 746 -9.69 40.01 -15.68
N ALA A 747 -10.29 39.65 -16.81
CA ALA A 747 -10.39 38.24 -17.19
C ALA A 747 -8.99 37.63 -17.42
N ALA A 748 -8.72 36.47 -16.82
CA ALA A 748 -7.46 35.76 -17.00
C ALA A 748 -7.27 35.27 -18.45
N ALA A 749 -6.02 35.08 -18.87
CA ALA A 749 -5.72 34.46 -20.15
C ALA A 749 -6.29 33.03 -20.21
N GLY A 750 -6.98 32.68 -21.30
CA GLY A 750 -7.62 31.36 -21.44
C GLY A 750 -8.94 31.19 -20.69
N SER A 751 -9.42 32.22 -19.99
CA SER A 751 -10.77 32.26 -19.42
C SER A 751 -11.83 32.58 -20.49
N PRO A 752 -13.05 32.03 -20.41
CA PRO A 752 -13.56 31.10 -19.40
C PRO A 752 -13.12 29.64 -19.62
N LEU A 753 -13.04 28.87 -18.53
CA LEU A 753 -12.69 27.44 -18.53
C LEU A 753 -13.95 26.59 -18.73
N ALA A 754 -13.91 25.58 -19.59
CA ALA A 754 -15.06 24.71 -19.88
C ALA A 754 -15.26 23.60 -18.83
N THR A 755 -16.46 23.52 -18.25
CA THR A 755 -16.86 22.50 -17.25
C THR A 755 -17.62 21.33 -17.88
N ALA A 756 -18.04 20.36 -17.05
CA ALA A 756 -19.07 19.41 -17.47
C ALA A 756 -20.47 20.00 -17.29
N SER A 757 -21.50 19.19 -17.53
CA SER A 757 -22.87 19.69 -17.63
C SER A 757 -23.43 20.14 -16.28
N THR A 758 -24.03 21.34 -16.29
CA THR A 758 -24.73 21.97 -15.16
C THR A 758 -23.80 22.17 -13.96
N PRO A 759 -22.77 23.02 -14.06
CA PRO A 759 -21.93 23.33 -12.93
C PRO A 759 -22.75 24.09 -11.86
N ALA A 760 -22.43 23.87 -10.58
CA ALA A 760 -23.28 24.31 -9.46
C ALA A 760 -22.51 24.99 -8.32
N GLY A 761 -21.35 24.47 -7.93
CA GLY A 761 -20.53 25.00 -6.84
C GLY A 761 -19.06 25.08 -7.23
N VAL A 762 -18.31 25.91 -6.52
CA VAL A 762 -16.87 26.12 -6.72
C VAL A 762 -16.14 26.33 -5.41
N ALA A 763 -14.92 25.82 -5.32
CA ALA A 763 -13.98 26.09 -4.24
C ALA A 763 -12.57 26.32 -4.81
N ILE A 764 -11.76 27.10 -4.10
CA ILE A 764 -10.35 27.36 -4.44
C ILE A 764 -9.48 26.82 -3.30
N ALA A 765 -8.49 26.02 -3.65
CA ALA A 765 -7.51 25.48 -2.70
C ALA A 765 -6.23 25.07 -3.45
N ASP A 766 -5.10 24.99 -2.76
CA ASP A 766 -3.84 24.51 -3.34
C ASP A 766 -3.76 22.97 -3.23
N PHE A 767 -4.42 22.25 -4.14
CA PHE A 767 -4.39 20.78 -4.17
C PHE A 767 -3.02 20.26 -4.61
N THR A 768 -2.28 21.02 -5.43
CA THR A 768 -0.95 20.62 -5.94
C THR A 768 0.22 20.99 -5.02
N ASN A 769 -0.03 21.77 -3.96
CA ASN A 769 0.95 22.26 -3.00
C ASN A 769 2.10 23.05 -3.65
N ASP A 770 1.77 23.86 -4.66
CA ASP A 770 2.74 24.70 -5.37
C ASP A 770 2.64 26.19 -5.01
N GLY A 771 1.70 26.55 -4.13
CA GLY A 771 1.41 27.91 -3.70
C GLY A 771 0.50 28.69 -4.64
N VAL A 772 -0.03 28.06 -5.69
CA VAL A 772 -1.03 28.65 -6.60
C VAL A 772 -2.40 28.04 -6.29
N GLY A 773 -3.45 28.86 -6.26
CA GLY A 773 -4.81 28.36 -6.08
C GLY A 773 -5.28 27.50 -7.26
N ASP A 774 -5.72 26.28 -6.97
CA ASP A 774 -6.43 25.40 -7.89
C ASP A 774 -7.95 25.55 -7.72
N ILE A 775 -8.72 25.14 -8.74
CA ILE A 775 -10.18 25.29 -8.74
C ILE A 775 -10.86 23.92 -8.75
N ALA A 776 -11.82 23.74 -7.84
CA ALA A 776 -12.72 22.59 -7.82
C ALA A 776 -14.15 23.01 -8.17
N VAL A 777 -14.83 22.29 -9.07
CA VAL A 777 -16.18 22.63 -9.56
C VAL A 777 -17.09 21.41 -9.56
N THR A 778 -18.24 21.51 -8.91
CA THR A 778 -19.27 20.45 -8.95
C THR A 778 -20.12 20.57 -10.20
N ASN A 779 -20.29 19.46 -10.93
CA ASN A 779 -21.13 19.37 -12.13
C ASN A 779 -22.33 18.47 -11.86
N ASN A 780 -23.48 19.08 -11.61
CA ASN A 780 -24.68 18.41 -11.11
C ASN A 780 -25.19 17.32 -12.07
N ALA A 781 -25.40 17.67 -13.34
CA ALA A 781 -25.99 16.76 -14.32
C ALA A 781 -24.99 15.66 -14.75
N SER A 782 -23.70 15.97 -14.78
CA SER A 782 -22.65 15.01 -15.10
C SER A 782 -22.24 14.12 -13.92
N SER A 783 -22.67 14.41 -12.68
CA SER A 783 -22.29 13.68 -11.46
C SER A 783 -20.77 13.62 -11.26
N THR A 784 -20.12 14.77 -11.43
CA THR A 784 -18.65 14.87 -11.39
C THR A 784 -18.18 16.09 -10.61
N LEU A 785 -16.94 16.02 -10.12
CA LEU A 785 -16.15 17.13 -9.59
C LEU A 785 -14.98 17.37 -10.56
N GLY A 786 -14.98 18.53 -11.22
CA GLY A 786 -13.89 18.97 -12.09
C GLY A 786 -12.82 19.72 -11.31
N ILE A 787 -11.56 19.31 -11.42
CA ILE A 787 -10.41 19.99 -10.82
C ILE A 787 -9.56 20.63 -11.92
N TYR A 788 -9.18 21.88 -11.74
CA TYR A 788 -8.29 22.64 -12.61
C TYR A 788 -7.07 23.06 -11.79
N ALA A 789 -5.93 22.40 -12.01
CA ALA A 789 -4.70 22.83 -11.36
C ALA A 789 -4.23 24.17 -11.95
N GLY A 790 -3.92 25.13 -11.08
CA GLY A 790 -3.31 26.40 -11.41
C GLY A 790 -1.90 26.19 -11.94
N LEU A 791 -1.52 26.96 -12.94
CA LEU A 791 -0.18 26.94 -13.54
C LEU A 791 0.60 28.23 -13.21
N GLY A 792 0.01 29.11 -12.41
CA GLY A 792 0.47 30.47 -12.13
C GLY A 792 -0.02 31.49 -13.17
N SER A 793 0.06 32.78 -12.82
CA SER A 793 -0.37 33.90 -13.69
C SER A 793 -1.84 33.86 -14.16
N GLY A 794 -2.69 33.08 -13.48
CA GLY A 794 -4.10 32.86 -13.83
C GLY A 794 -4.34 31.86 -14.96
N GLU A 795 -3.32 31.11 -15.39
CA GLU A 795 -3.47 30.00 -16.34
C GLU A 795 -3.79 28.69 -15.60
N PHE A 796 -4.56 27.80 -16.25
CA PHE A 796 -4.98 26.52 -15.67
C PHE A 796 -4.73 25.35 -16.61
N SER A 797 -4.46 24.19 -16.00
CA SER A 797 -4.35 22.90 -16.68
C SER A 797 -5.67 22.43 -17.32
N SER A 798 -5.59 21.36 -18.10
CA SER A 798 -6.79 20.65 -18.54
C SER A 798 -7.55 20.04 -17.37
N ARG A 799 -8.86 20.22 -17.36
CA ARG A 799 -9.80 19.64 -16.39
C ARG A 799 -9.55 18.16 -16.10
N ILE A 800 -9.39 17.84 -14.83
CA ILE A 800 -9.45 16.47 -14.30
C ILE A 800 -10.87 16.21 -13.83
N GLU A 801 -11.48 15.10 -14.24
CA GLU A 801 -12.85 14.76 -13.87
C GLU A 801 -12.91 13.61 -12.88
N LEU A 802 -13.51 13.87 -11.73
CA LEU A 802 -13.72 12.90 -10.67
C LEU A 802 -15.19 12.54 -10.59
N THR A 803 -15.51 11.25 -10.59
CA THR A 803 -16.91 10.83 -10.41
C THR A 803 -17.30 10.98 -8.94
N VAL A 804 -18.41 11.65 -8.67
CA VAL A 804 -18.98 11.81 -7.32
C VAL A 804 -20.43 11.29 -7.32
N PRO A 805 -21.09 11.12 -6.16
CA PRO A 805 -22.49 10.68 -6.14
C PRO A 805 -23.37 11.66 -6.92
N ALA A 806 -24.47 11.13 -7.46
CA ALA A 806 -25.32 11.89 -8.37
C ALA A 806 -25.90 13.15 -7.74
N GLY A 807 -25.99 14.20 -8.56
CA GLY A 807 -26.48 15.52 -8.15
C GLY A 807 -25.59 16.26 -7.16
N PRO A 808 -24.26 16.40 -7.38
CA PRO A 808 -23.44 17.26 -6.55
C PRO A 808 -23.92 18.72 -6.64
N LEU A 809 -23.94 19.42 -5.51
CA LEU A 809 -24.46 20.79 -5.40
C LEU A 809 -23.36 21.76 -4.93
N ALA A 810 -22.85 21.58 -3.71
CA ALA A 810 -21.80 22.42 -3.15
C ALA A 810 -20.47 21.66 -3.02
N VAL A 811 -19.38 22.42 -3.02
CA VAL A 811 -18.03 21.94 -2.68
C VAL A 811 -17.39 22.92 -1.70
N THR A 812 -16.67 22.39 -0.73
CA THR A 812 -15.75 23.13 0.13
C THR A 812 -14.44 22.35 0.27
N THR A 813 -13.42 22.99 0.83
CA THR A 813 -12.08 22.41 0.97
C THR A 813 -11.53 22.62 2.36
N SER A 814 -10.84 21.61 2.91
CA SER A 814 -10.18 21.70 4.21
C SER A 814 -9.16 20.58 4.36
N THR A 815 -8.18 20.75 5.23
CA THR A 815 -7.20 19.71 5.56
C THR A 815 -7.81 18.75 6.58
N LEU A 816 -8.43 17.67 6.12
CA LEU A 816 -9.13 16.69 6.98
C LEU A 816 -8.21 15.57 7.48
N THR A 817 -6.97 15.51 7.00
CA THR A 817 -5.97 14.53 7.44
C THR A 817 -4.63 15.17 7.77
N THR A 818 -3.80 14.43 8.52
CA THR A 818 -2.40 14.79 8.81
C THR A 818 -1.49 15.06 7.61
N SER A 819 -1.94 14.82 6.36
CA SER A 819 -1.18 15.20 5.16
C SER A 819 -0.94 16.71 5.07
N GLY A 820 -1.87 17.50 5.61
CA GLY A 820 -1.85 18.96 5.53
C GLY A 820 -2.20 19.51 4.15
N LEU A 821 -2.54 18.64 3.18
CA LEU A 821 -3.05 19.06 1.87
C LEU A 821 -4.58 19.26 1.92
N PRO A 822 -5.14 20.17 1.11
CA PRO A 822 -6.58 20.36 1.06
C PRO A 822 -7.31 19.14 0.50
N ASP A 823 -8.32 18.67 1.22
CA ASP A 823 -9.29 17.68 0.76
C ASP A 823 -10.51 18.37 0.15
N ALA A 824 -11.26 17.68 -0.72
CA ALA A 824 -12.50 18.21 -1.29
C ALA A 824 -13.73 17.55 -0.63
N ILE A 825 -14.67 18.38 -0.16
CA ILE A 825 -15.91 17.96 0.47
C ILE A 825 -17.09 18.37 -0.40
N VAL A 826 -17.86 17.42 -0.90
CA VAL A 826 -18.95 17.63 -1.86
C VAL A 826 -20.27 17.20 -1.27
N THR A 827 -21.29 18.07 -1.30
CA THR A 827 -22.66 17.64 -1.02
C THR A 827 -23.33 17.13 -2.30
N ALA A 828 -24.06 16.03 -2.19
CA ALA A 828 -24.77 15.43 -3.32
C ALA A 828 -26.17 14.94 -2.93
N SER A 829 -27.13 15.17 -3.83
CA SER A 829 -28.52 14.75 -3.65
C SER A 829 -29.10 14.18 -4.94
N SER A 830 -29.58 12.93 -4.89
CA SER A 830 -30.32 12.30 -5.98
C SER A 830 -31.50 11.48 -5.44
N GLY A 831 -32.70 12.04 -5.49
CA GLY A 831 -33.91 11.39 -4.99
C GLY A 831 -33.82 11.14 -3.48
N SER A 832 -33.80 9.88 -3.05
CA SER A 832 -33.68 9.49 -1.63
C SER A 832 -32.24 9.39 -1.12
N ASN A 833 -31.25 9.44 -2.02
CA ASN A 833 -29.84 9.34 -1.68
C ASN A 833 -29.27 10.74 -1.43
N ASN A 834 -28.75 10.98 -0.23
CA ASN A 834 -28.20 12.27 0.18
C ASN A 834 -26.92 12.04 0.95
N PHE A 835 -25.83 12.60 0.43
CA PHE A 835 -24.50 12.36 0.96
C PHE A 835 -23.72 13.66 1.10
N VAL A 836 -22.85 13.71 2.11
CA VAL A 836 -21.62 14.47 2.03
C VAL A 836 -20.50 13.50 1.66
N THR A 837 -19.74 13.86 0.65
CA THR A 837 -18.69 13.04 0.05
C THR A 837 -17.36 13.70 0.34
N VAL A 838 -16.45 12.98 0.97
CA VAL A 838 -15.09 13.44 1.21
C VAL A 838 -14.18 12.75 0.21
N LEU A 839 -13.51 13.54 -0.63
CA LEU A 839 -12.46 13.11 -1.52
C LEU A 839 -11.14 13.50 -0.87
N LEU A 840 -10.43 12.49 -0.37
CA LEU A 840 -9.15 12.71 0.28
C LEU A 840 -8.08 13.04 -0.75
N ASP A 841 -7.17 13.92 -0.36
CA ASP A 841 -5.95 14.22 -1.06
C ASP A 841 -5.19 12.93 -1.37
N PRO A 842 -4.97 12.60 -2.64
CA PRO A 842 -3.90 11.71 -2.97
C PRO A 842 -2.69 12.61 -3.22
N SER A 843 -1.58 12.22 -2.63
CA SER A 843 -0.22 12.64 -3.02
C SER A 843 0.07 12.67 -4.55
N SER A 844 -0.87 12.22 -5.39
CA SER A 844 -0.85 12.37 -6.85
C SER A 844 -1.13 13.78 -7.39
N PHE A 845 -1.73 14.72 -6.63
CA PHE A 845 -1.78 16.12 -7.08
C PHE A 845 -0.41 16.80 -6.93
N ALA A 846 0.29 16.51 -5.81
CA ALA A 846 1.61 17.05 -5.50
C ALA A 846 2.76 16.56 -6.42
N SER A 847 2.50 15.63 -7.34
CA SER A 847 3.51 15.12 -8.29
C SER A 847 3.66 15.99 -9.55
N GLY A 848 2.94 17.12 -9.63
CA GLY A 848 2.92 18.03 -10.78
C GLY A 848 4.22 18.79 -11.03
N SER A 849 5.12 18.88 -10.05
CA SER A 849 6.37 19.65 -10.15
C SER A 849 7.63 18.79 -9.99
N GLY A 850 7.76 17.75 -10.82
CA GLY A 850 9.05 17.11 -11.10
C GLY A 850 9.22 15.68 -10.57
N SER A 851 9.74 14.81 -11.46
CA SER A 851 10.10 13.41 -11.19
C SER A 851 8.93 12.50 -10.79
N LEU A 852 8.31 11.88 -11.80
CA LEU A 852 7.36 10.76 -11.68
C LEU A 852 7.83 9.70 -10.66
N GLN A 853 7.22 9.68 -9.48
CA GLN A 853 7.13 8.46 -8.67
C GLN A 853 5.76 7.85 -8.93
N THR A 854 5.72 6.78 -9.72
CA THR A 854 4.52 5.94 -9.83
C THR A 854 4.13 5.47 -8.43
N PRO A 855 2.89 5.71 -7.94
CA PRO A 855 2.39 4.96 -6.81
C PRO A 855 2.47 3.49 -7.20
N TYR A 856 3.17 2.69 -6.39
CA TYR A 856 3.09 1.25 -6.55
C TYR A 856 1.60 0.89 -6.41
N PRO A 857 1.00 0.14 -7.36
CA PRO A 857 -0.32 -0.42 -7.11
C PRO A 857 -0.23 -1.14 -5.76
N ALA A 858 -1.25 -0.99 -4.90
CA ALA A 858 -1.39 -1.85 -3.74
C ALA A 858 -1.54 -3.28 -4.29
N SER A 859 -0.41 -3.94 -4.45
CA SER A 859 -0.30 -5.30 -4.90
C SER A 859 -0.46 -6.13 -3.64
N GLU A 860 -1.62 -6.76 -3.50
CA GLU A 860 -1.69 -7.87 -2.58
C GLU A 860 -0.88 -9.00 -3.24
N TYR A 861 0.28 -9.29 -2.66
CA TYR A 861 1.11 -10.36 -3.16
C TYR A 861 0.49 -11.68 -2.75
N VAL A 862 0.04 -12.44 -3.74
CA VAL A 862 -0.34 -13.82 -3.49
C VAL A 862 0.84 -14.71 -3.81
N ASP A 863 1.24 -15.50 -2.83
CA ASP A 863 2.27 -16.54 -2.98
C ASP A 863 1.75 -17.62 -3.94
N LEU A 864 2.25 -17.61 -5.18
CA LEU A 864 1.94 -18.62 -6.19
C LEU A 864 3.11 -19.57 -6.33
N GLY A 865 2.85 -20.84 -6.06
CA GLY A 865 3.88 -21.85 -6.00
C GLY A 865 3.44 -23.08 -5.24
N VAL A 866 4.41 -23.92 -4.94
CA VAL A 866 4.24 -25.17 -4.21
C VAL A 866 4.69 -24.92 -2.77
N LYS A 867 3.74 -24.97 -1.83
CA LYS A 867 4.02 -25.06 -0.41
C LYS A 867 4.06 -26.53 -0.01
N VAL A 868 5.18 -26.96 0.54
CA VAL A 868 5.39 -28.30 1.06
C VAL A 868 5.53 -28.21 2.57
N LYS A 869 4.74 -28.98 3.29
CA LYS A 869 4.91 -29.20 4.72
C LYS A 869 5.16 -30.67 4.96
N ALA A 870 6.29 -30.96 5.60
CA ALA A 870 6.74 -32.31 5.86
C ALA A 870 7.09 -32.46 7.34
N THR A 871 6.43 -33.40 8.01
CA THR A 871 6.76 -33.78 9.39
C THR A 871 7.36 -35.18 9.37
N PRO A 872 8.69 -35.32 9.54
CA PRO A 872 9.32 -36.62 9.63
C PRO A 872 9.18 -37.20 11.04
N SER A 873 9.02 -38.51 11.10
CA SER A 873 9.19 -39.32 12.31
C SER A 873 10.15 -40.45 11.99
N VAL A 874 11.32 -40.42 12.62
CA VAL A 874 12.40 -41.40 12.38
C VAL A 874 12.18 -42.62 13.26
N HIS A 875 12.02 -43.78 12.63
CA HIS A 875 11.90 -45.05 13.34
C HIS A 875 13.26 -45.71 13.52
N HIS A 876 13.32 -46.69 14.42
CA HIS A 876 14.55 -47.44 14.73
C HIS A 876 14.97 -48.40 13.59
N ASP A 877 14.08 -48.69 12.64
CA ASP A 877 14.21 -49.69 11.58
C ASP A 877 14.63 -49.10 10.22
N HIS A 878 15.30 -47.94 10.21
CA HIS A 878 15.69 -47.22 8.98
C HIS A 878 14.51 -46.81 8.09
N GLU A 879 13.34 -46.65 8.68
CA GLU A 879 12.16 -46.11 8.03
C GLU A 879 11.84 -44.73 8.58
N VAL A 880 11.32 -43.87 7.70
CA VAL A 880 10.87 -42.53 8.05
C VAL A 880 9.39 -42.46 7.70
N THR A 881 8.55 -42.24 8.70
CA THR A 881 7.16 -41.85 8.46
C THR A 881 7.14 -40.36 8.15
N LEU A 882 6.58 -39.99 7.01
CA LEU A 882 6.41 -38.61 6.60
C LEU A 882 4.92 -38.29 6.56
N GLN A 883 4.51 -37.28 7.31
CA GLN A 883 3.24 -36.60 7.05
C GLN A 883 3.52 -35.46 6.09
N LEU A 884 2.99 -35.56 4.87
CA LEU A 884 3.22 -34.61 3.81
C LEU A 884 1.94 -33.89 3.46
N GLU A 885 2.04 -32.58 3.32
CA GLU A 885 0.98 -31.70 2.87
C GLU A 885 1.55 -30.78 1.79
N PHE A 886 1.01 -30.93 0.57
CA PHE A 886 1.35 -30.11 -0.59
C PHE A 886 0.18 -29.19 -0.90
N GLU A 887 0.44 -27.90 -1.01
CA GLU A 887 -0.50 -26.89 -1.49
C GLU A 887 0.10 -26.21 -2.71
N ILE A 888 -0.55 -26.36 -3.86
CA ILE A 888 -0.08 -25.86 -5.15
C ILE A 888 -1.03 -24.76 -5.60
N ARG A 889 -0.53 -23.53 -5.65
CA ARG A 889 -1.25 -22.36 -6.11
C ARG A 889 -0.68 -21.89 -7.45
N ALA A 890 -1.50 -21.84 -8.48
CA ALA A 890 -1.10 -21.39 -9.82
C ALA A 890 -2.11 -20.42 -10.42
N LEU A 891 -1.69 -19.62 -11.39
CA LEU A 891 -2.60 -18.76 -12.16
C LEU A 891 -3.40 -19.62 -13.14
N SER A 892 -4.71 -19.53 -13.09
CA SER A 892 -5.56 -19.90 -14.21
C SER A 892 -5.36 -18.88 -15.34
N GLY A 893 -5.35 -19.32 -16.60
CA GLY A 893 -5.22 -18.45 -17.76
C GLY A 893 -6.40 -17.47 -17.96
N ASN A 894 -7.44 -17.55 -17.13
CA ASN A 894 -8.60 -16.66 -17.15
C ASN A 894 -8.51 -15.62 -16.01
N SER A 895 -8.79 -14.36 -16.34
CA SER A 895 -8.97 -13.28 -15.37
C SER A 895 -10.40 -12.76 -15.40
N VAL A 896 -10.99 -12.46 -14.25
CA VAL A 896 -12.27 -11.73 -14.16
C VAL A 896 -11.95 -10.32 -13.68
N ASN A 897 -12.31 -9.31 -14.46
CA ASN A 897 -12.04 -7.89 -14.13
C ASN A 897 -10.55 -7.59 -13.85
N GLY A 898 -9.62 -8.25 -14.56
CA GLY A 898 -8.17 -8.06 -14.39
C GLY A 898 -7.56 -8.76 -13.18
N ILE A 899 -8.37 -9.42 -12.33
CA ILE A 899 -7.89 -10.28 -11.24
C ILE A 899 -7.72 -11.70 -11.81
N PRO A 900 -6.51 -12.27 -11.79
CA PRO A 900 -6.30 -13.63 -12.25
C PRO A 900 -6.98 -14.62 -11.32
N ILE A 901 -7.68 -15.61 -11.88
CA ILE A 901 -8.25 -16.69 -11.08
C ILE A 901 -7.09 -17.58 -10.59
N ILE A 902 -7.00 -17.82 -9.29
CA ILE A 902 -5.95 -18.69 -8.71
C ILE A 902 -6.52 -20.09 -8.54
N THR A 903 -5.89 -21.09 -9.15
CA THR A 903 -6.21 -22.49 -8.88
C THR A 903 -5.43 -22.95 -7.65
N ASN A 904 -6.12 -23.64 -6.73
CA ASN A 904 -5.50 -24.25 -5.56
C ASN A 904 -5.70 -25.76 -5.59
N ARG A 905 -4.62 -26.53 -5.44
CA ARG A 905 -4.63 -28.00 -5.36
C ARG A 905 -3.94 -28.41 -4.07
N THR A 906 -4.65 -29.11 -3.19
CA THR A 906 -4.12 -29.59 -1.92
C THR A 906 -4.04 -31.10 -1.90
N VAL A 907 -2.90 -31.64 -1.47
CA VAL A 907 -2.66 -33.09 -1.29
C VAL A 907 -2.10 -33.31 0.10
N SER A 908 -2.81 -34.08 0.93
CA SER A 908 -2.34 -34.45 2.28
C SER A 908 -2.25 -35.97 2.39
N GLN A 909 -1.07 -36.48 2.71
CA GLN A 909 -0.83 -37.93 2.78
C GLN A 909 0.22 -38.26 3.84
N THR A 910 -0.01 -39.35 4.55
CA THR A 910 0.99 -39.95 5.44
C THR A 910 1.60 -41.16 4.74
N VAL A 911 2.92 -41.18 4.60
CA VAL A 911 3.64 -42.25 3.89
C VAL A 911 4.77 -42.76 4.76
N ARG A 912 5.03 -44.06 4.71
CA ARG A 912 6.17 -44.68 5.39
C ARG A 912 7.17 -45.08 4.32
N LEU A 913 8.33 -44.44 4.34
CA LEU A 913 9.37 -44.58 3.32
C LEU A 913 10.62 -45.20 3.93
N LYS A 914 11.33 -46.00 3.13
CA LYS A 914 12.66 -46.49 3.51
C LYS A 914 13.71 -45.42 3.24
N GLU A 915 14.71 -45.36 4.12
CA GLU A 915 15.84 -44.45 3.97
C GLU A 915 16.55 -44.66 2.62
N ASN A 916 16.83 -43.55 1.90
CA ASN A 916 17.47 -43.50 0.58
C ASN A 916 16.70 -44.17 -0.58
N GLU A 917 15.41 -44.48 -0.44
CA GLU A 917 14.59 -45.06 -1.52
C GLU A 917 13.57 -44.05 -2.09
N PRO A 918 13.63 -43.71 -3.40
CA PRO A 918 12.67 -42.81 -4.01
C PRO A 918 11.30 -43.48 -4.14
N SER A 919 10.23 -42.79 -3.72
CA SER A 919 8.86 -43.29 -3.80
C SER A 919 7.91 -42.27 -4.41
N VAL A 920 7.04 -42.72 -5.32
CA VAL A 920 5.97 -41.91 -5.92
C VAL A 920 4.81 -41.79 -4.95
N ILE A 921 4.41 -40.57 -4.62
CA ILE A 921 3.41 -40.30 -3.59
C ILE A 921 2.05 -39.98 -4.21
N ALA A 922 2.00 -39.20 -5.29
CA ALA A 922 0.75 -38.76 -5.91
C ALA A 922 0.87 -38.56 -7.43
N GLY A 923 -0.23 -38.85 -8.16
CA GLY A 923 -0.44 -38.57 -9.58
C GLY A 923 -1.81 -37.92 -9.79
N LEU A 924 -1.87 -36.66 -10.26
CA LEU A 924 -3.12 -35.92 -10.45
C LEU A 924 -3.33 -35.60 -11.93
N LEU A 925 -4.48 -36.00 -12.49
CA LEU A 925 -4.91 -35.68 -13.87
C LEU A 925 -6.12 -34.74 -13.83
N ASP A 926 -6.07 -33.65 -14.59
CA ASP A 926 -7.21 -32.74 -14.80
C ASP A 926 -7.49 -32.58 -16.31
N ARG A 927 -8.77 -32.48 -16.69
CA ARG A 927 -9.21 -32.37 -18.08
C ARG A 927 -10.40 -31.43 -18.23
N GLU A 928 -10.22 -30.38 -19.02
CA GLU A 928 -11.24 -29.39 -19.35
C GLU A 928 -11.55 -29.39 -20.85
N GLU A 929 -12.82 -29.29 -21.24
CA GLU A 929 -13.25 -29.15 -22.64
C GLU A 929 -14.27 -28.01 -22.78
N THR A 930 -13.96 -27.01 -23.59
CA THR A 930 -14.83 -25.86 -23.89
C THR A 930 -15.31 -25.93 -25.33
N LYS A 931 -16.63 -25.80 -25.54
CA LYS A 931 -17.25 -25.74 -26.88
C LYS A 931 -18.03 -24.45 -27.01
N SER A 932 -17.72 -23.64 -28.02
CA SER A 932 -18.45 -22.41 -28.32
C SER A 932 -19.00 -22.40 -29.75
N LEU A 933 -20.17 -21.78 -29.91
CA LEU A 933 -20.85 -21.59 -31.18
C LEU A 933 -21.32 -20.14 -31.26
N SER A 934 -20.93 -19.44 -32.33
CA SER A 934 -21.36 -18.07 -32.61
C SER A 934 -21.88 -17.99 -34.05
N GLY A 935 -22.99 -17.31 -34.30
CA GLY A 935 -23.55 -17.21 -35.65
C GLY A 935 -25.01 -16.82 -35.69
N ILE A 936 -25.61 -16.89 -36.88
CA ILE A 936 -27.01 -16.51 -37.08
C ILE A 936 -27.91 -17.50 -36.30
N PRO A 937 -28.78 -16.99 -35.39
CA PRO A 937 -29.68 -17.85 -34.62
C PRO A 937 -30.50 -18.79 -35.52
N GLY A 938 -30.53 -20.07 -35.16
CA GLY A 938 -31.21 -21.13 -35.94
C GLY A 938 -30.37 -21.74 -37.06
N LEU A 939 -29.73 -20.93 -37.91
CA LEU A 939 -28.94 -21.42 -39.06
C LEU A 939 -27.58 -21.99 -38.67
N ALA A 940 -26.90 -21.41 -37.66
CA ALA A 940 -25.61 -21.89 -37.16
C ALA A 940 -25.67 -23.29 -36.50
N ASN A 941 -26.87 -23.72 -36.09
CA ASN A 941 -27.11 -25.02 -35.48
C ASN A 941 -27.25 -26.16 -36.50
N LEU A 942 -27.38 -25.86 -37.80
CA LEU A 942 -27.56 -26.88 -38.82
C LEU A 942 -26.32 -27.77 -38.95
N PRO A 943 -26.48 -29.10 -39.07
CA PRO A 943 -25.35 -30.01 -39.30
C PRO A 943 -24.73 -29.72 -40.66
N VAL A 944 -23.40 -29.54 -40.68
CA VAL A 944 -22.56 -29.24 -41.86
C VAL A 944 -22.83 -27.87 -42.50
N ALA A 945 -24.09 -27.50 -42.77
CA ALA A 945 -24.45 -26.21 -43.32
C ALA A 945 -24.23 -25.05 -42.33
N GLY A 946 -24.28 -25.32 -41.02
CA GLY A 946 -24.10 -24.29 -39.98
C GLY A 946 -22.73 -23.61 -39.99
N TYR A 947 -21.67 -24.25 -40.53
CA TYR A 947 -20.34 -23.64 -40.67
C TYR A 947 -20.30 -22.46 -41.65
N ALA A 948 -21.28 -22.38 -42.58
CA ALA A 948 -21.42 -21.24 -43.49
C ALA A 948 -22.15 -20.05 -42.84
N PHE A 949 -22.82 -20.27 -41.70
CA PHE A 949 -23.67 -19.27 -41.03
C PHE A 949 -23.23 -19.01 -39.57
N GLY A 950 -22.07 -19.52 -39.18
CA GLY A 950 -21.50 -19.36 -37.84
C GLY A 950 -20.14 -20.04 -37.68
N THR A 951 -19.45 -19.70 -36.60
CA THR A 951 -18.16 -20.25 -36.17
C THR A 951 -18.35 -21.21 -35.00
N ARG A 952 -17.64 -22.34 -35.05
CA ARG A 952 -17.55 -23.32 -33.96
C ARG A 952 -16.12 -23.39 -33.46
N SER A 953 -15.93 -23.25 -32.16
CA SER A 953 -14.64 -23.45 -31.52
C SER A 953 -14.72 -24.57 -30.49
N THR A 954 -13.74 -25.46 -30.50
CA THR A 954 -13.57 -26.53 -29.50
C THR A 954 -12.16 -26.43 -28.94
N SER A 955 -12.02 -26.30 -27.62
CA SER A 955 -10.74 -26.27 -26.92
C SER A 955 -10.73 -27.36 -25.84
N SER A 956 -9.64 -28.10 -25.71
CA SER A 956 -9.45 -29.14 -24.68
C SER A 956 -8.09 -28.97 -24.03
N ASN A 957 -8.06 -28.92 -22.70
CA ASN A 957 -6.85 -28.81 -21.89
C ASN A 957 -6.73 -30.03 -20.97
N GLU A 958 -5.54 -30.65 -20.91
CA GLU A 958 -5.22 -31.80 -20.05
C GLU A 958 -3.92 -31.50 -19.26
N THR A 959 -3.95 -31.63 -17.94
CA THR A 959 -2.80 -31.39 -17.04
C THR A 959 -2.53 -32.60 -16.15
N GLU A 960 -1.28 -33.05 -16.06
CA GLU A 960 -0.83 -34.18 -15.22
C GLU A 960 0.32 -33.75 -14.28
N LEU A 961 0.24 -34.10 -12.98
CA LEU A 961 1.27 -33.82 -11.97
C LEU A 961 1.70 -35.10 -11.22
N LEU A 962 3.00 -35.34 -11.11
CA LEU A 962 3.62 -36.44 -10.37
C LEU A 962 4.55 -35.93 -9.26
N ILE A 963 4.47 -36.51 -8.06
CA ILE A 963 5.33 -36.15 -6.89
C ILE A 963 6.13 -37.37 -6.42
N ILE A 964 7.45 -37.21 -6.31
CA ILE A 964 8.40 -38.24 -5.87
C ILE A 964 9.15 -37.74 -4.64
N VAL A 965 9.37 -38.58 -3.61
CA VAL A 965 10.08 -38.19 -2.39
C VAL A 965 11.09 -39.26 -1.94
N THR A 966 12.26 -38.80 -1.48
CA THR A 966 13.37 -39.63 -0.97
C THR A 966 13.90 -39.07 0.37
N PRO A 967 13.80 -39.79 1.50
CA PRO A 967 14.33 -39.34 2.79
C PRO A 967 15.79 -39.79 3.03
N ARG A 968 16.62 -38.92 3.63
CA ARG A 968 18.03 -39.15 3.99
C ARG A 968 18.31 -38.65 5.42
N ARG A 969 19.19 -39.28 6.21
CA ARG A 969 19.49 -38.85 7.60
C ARG A 969 20.78 -38.02 7.70
N MET A 970 20.82 -37.06 8.62
CA MET A 970 21.97 -36.19 8.90
C MET A 970 22.58 -36.49 10.30
N ASN A 971 23.90 -36.64 10.40
CA ASN A 971 24.62 -36.81 11.68
C ASN A 971 25.48 -35.57 11.98
N GLU A 972 25.28 -34.89 13.12
CA GLU A 972 26.11 -33.75 13.56
C GLU A 972 27.27 -34.14 14.50
N ARG A 973 28.37 -33.36 14.47
CA ARG A 973 29.58 -33.54 15.30
C ARG A 973 29.45 -32.80 16.65
N ILE A 974 29.70 -33.52 17.75
CA ILE A 974 29.62 -33.04 19.15
C ILE A 974 30.71 -31.99 19.46
N ARG A 975 30.35 -30.82 20.03
CA ARG A 975 31.30 -29.89 20.70
C ARG A 975 31.34 -30.17 22.20
N GLU A 976 32.53 -30.39 22.76
CA GLU A 976 32.71 -30.62 24.20
C GLU A 976 32.84 -29.29 24.97
N SER A 977 31.92 -29.02 25.89
CA SER A 977 32.04 -27.94 26.88
C SER A 977 32.89 -28.40 28.08
N ARG A 978 33.94 -27.65 28.42
CA ARG A 978 34.79 -27.90 29.61
C ARG A 978 34.35 -27.01 30.79
N PRO A 979 34.33 -27.52 32.03
CA PRO A 979 33.86 -26.78 33.21
C PRO A 979 34.86 -25.69 33.66
N LYS A 980 34.34 -24.53 34.11
CA LYS A 980 35.09 -23.42 34.72
C LYS A 980 34.63 -23.21 36.17
N TYR A 981 35.59 -23.01 37.09
CA TYR A 981 35.37 -22.88 38.55
C TYR A 981 35.67 -21.46 39.02
N ALA A 982 34.79 -20.84 39.83
CA ALA A 982 35.03 -19.56 40.49
C ALA A 982 35.07 -19.70 42.03
N GLY A 983 36.16 -19.25 42.66
CA GLY A 983 36.34 -19.21 44.12
C GLY A 983 36.49 -17.79 44.67
N ARG A 984 36.01 -17.55 45.89
CA ARG A 984 35.86 -16.23 46.53
C ARG A 984 37.19 -15.65 47.04
N GLY A 985 37.69 -14.58 46.43
CA GLY A 985 38.86 -13.80 46.90
C GLY A 985 38.47 -12.70 47.89
N GLY A 986 39.18 -12.61 49.01
CA GLY A 986 39.01 -11.59 50.06
C GLY A 986 39.65 -10.23 49.72
N ALA A 987 39.10 -9.18 50.32
CA ALA A 987 39.43 -7.77 50.12
C ALA A 987 40.87 -7.40 50.48
N THR A 988 41.54 -6.64 49.61
CA THR A 988 42.60 -5.69 50.00
C THR A 988 42.61 -4.44 49.13
N ALA A 989 42.66 -3.31 49.84
CA ALA A 989 42.98 -1.91 49.56
C ALA A 989 43.21 -1.37 48.13
N THR A 990 42.56 -0.22 47.95
CA THR A 990 42.72 0.90 46.99
C THR A 990 44.15 1.30 46.61
N GLY A 991 44.37 1.61 45.33
CA GLY A 991 45.50 2.39 44.81
C GLY A 991 45.21 2.95 43.40
N ALA A 992 45.38 4.26 43.23
CA ALA A 992 45.01 5.09 42.06
C ALA A 992 45.89 4.88 40.80
N PRO A 993 45.50 5.39 39.61
CA PRO A 993 46.16 5.13 38.33
C PRO A 993 47.31 6.12 38.03
N VAL A 994 48.36 5.65 37.35
CA VAL A 994 49.49 6.44 36.80
C VAL A 994 49.84 5.91 35.39
N PRO A 995 50.27 6.77 34.43
CA PRO A 995 49.93 6.66 33.01
C PRO A 995 51.00 5.99 32.14
N ALA A 996 50.65 5.82 30.86
CA ALA A 996 51.42 5.19 29.79
C ALA A 996 52.80 5.83 29.52
N PRO A 997 53.80 5.04 29.09
CA PRO A 997 55.04 5.56 28.52
C PRO A 997 54.93 5.72 26.99
N SER A 998 55.55 6.81 26.52
CA SER A 998 55.70 7.28 25.14
C SER A 998 56.81 6.57 24.35
N GLU A 999 56.52 6.32 23.07
CA GLU A 999 57.38 6.41 21.85
C GLU A 999 58.63 5.52 21.69
N PRO A 1000 59.11 5.28 20.45
CA PRO A 1000 58.83 5.97 19.17
C PRO A 1000 57.98 5.22 18.14
#